data_AF-A0A524HEB4-F1
#
_entry.id   AF-A0A524HEB4-F1
#
_cell.length_a   1.000
_cell.length_b   1.000
_cell.length_c   1.000
_cell.angle_alpha   90.00
_cell.angle_beta   90.00
_cell.angle_gamma   90.00
#
_symmetry.space_group_name_H-M   'P 1'
#
loop_
_entity.id
_entity.type
_entity.pdbx_description
1 polymer ?
#
loop_
_entity_poly.entity_id
_entity_poly.type
_entity_poly.pdbx_seq_one_letter_code
_entity_poly.pdbx_strand_id
1 'polypeptide(L)'
;SGEGSYIGKGIYDPRFFHTMLADRFPDERLLSHDLIEGAHVRTALATDIELFDEFPSDYISYSLRKHRWIRGDWQIAEWIFPWVPDRKLARISNPLSILNRWKIFDNLRRSLVPAASVGALVVSWFFINNLQPYVAGLIASVIFFQSLAGPLTWATSSQGLKSFSFRQIRHDLTLAFAVAALLLHQAGLALDAITRVFYRRLISRRGLLEWTTAQMTEWGTRKNKNIFQYNFWLISLLSLALGISLFQLSPENLSYALPWLAMWFSSPLVGWLFSKKPSPRVSGQMLKGGELRSLRVIARRTWRYFADFVGPDTAWLPPDNYQVSHTDQLALRTSPTNIGLGMLSTLAACDFGYITLDQAIDRLIYTMGTLKNLERHEGHLLNWYSLEDLKPLNPRYVSSVDSGNFIAALWTLDQGLEEILKRPLLGPSAPGGLLDTGEILLQELKTKKTSPEIIRAAIEFLNLIRECPSGALDLVRCLRRIHTGVTSLTGLMAGEGNAGAYWAGQLESESSAWIEYINRYLVWVEILAERSESEIRLAGLDSLLTCLDDIPSLYSLADGQFGGLDSFDPGELISQIQDPELKGWLERFNEAYSRGKWFAGEMVGLAEKLQTDLREFSDEINLGFLYDPVRRLFSVGHNVSTNQLDSSYYDLLASESRLGSFVAIARGDVPVEHWLALNRPYSSHGQHRVLLSWTGTMFEYLMPLLLQRTFPNSLLDQATREAAALQVSYGRARGVPWGISESAYADLDINKTYQYKAFGVPWLGLKRGLDEDLVVAPYAAILAVCLEPKAVIKNLNRLTRLGLLNDYGYFEAIDFTRRPRADADPGVIVRAYMAHHQGMAL
;
A
#
# COMPACT_ATOMS: atom_id res chain seq x y z
N SER A 1 46.39 10.55 1.25
CA SER A 1 46.36 11.13 2.60
C SER A 1 45.83 10.17 3.67
N GLY A 2 45.04 9.13 3.36
CA GLY A 2 44.65 8.12 4.37
C GLY A 2 43.85 8.68 5.57
N GLU A 3 43.29 9.89 5.42
CA GLU A 3 42.52 10.59 6.44
C GLU A 3 41.05 10.68 5.97
N GLY A 4 40.13 10.06 6.69
CA GLY A 4 38.68 10.17 6.49
C GLY A 4 37.99 10.99 7.59
N SER A 5 36.67 11.10 7.53
CA SER A 5 35.86 11.71 8.60
C SER A 5 34.96 10.64 9.20
N TYR A 6 35.09 10.41 10.51
CA TYR A 6 34.15 9.58 11.27
C TYR A 6 32.93 10.42 11.63
N ILE A 7 31.74 9.86 11.45
CA ILE A 7 30.46 10.52 11.73
C ILE A 7 29.73 9.89 12.93
N GLY A 8 30.47 9.26 13.85
CA GLY A 8 29.91 8.66 15.07
C GLY A 8 29.12 7.37 14.87
N LYS A 9 29.07 6.89 13.62
CA LYS A 9 28.30 5.72 13.20
C LYS A 9 29.14 4.92 12.22
N GLY A 10 29.50 3.70 12.61
CA GLY A 10 30.35 2.82 11.81
C GLY A 10 30.83 1.60 12.58
N ILE A 11 31.60 0.75 11.92
CA ILE A 11 32.24 -0.42 12.52
C ILE A 11 33.55 0.04 13.15
N TYR A 12 33.76 -0.27 14.43
CA TYR A 12 35.03 0.00 15.13
C TYR A 12 35.37 -1.14 16.07
N ASP A 13 36.67 -1.35 16.32
CA ASP A 13 37.15 -2.28 17.34
C ASP A 13 37.05 -1.59 18.72
N PRO A 14 36.20 -2.08 19.64
CA PRO A 14 36.01 -1.45 20.95
C PRO A 14 37.29 -1.42 21.80
N ARG A 15 38.16 -2.42 21.67
CA ARG A 15 39.42 -2.49 22.43
C ARG A 15 40.41 -1.47 21.89
N PHE A 16 40.55 -1.38 20.58
CA PHE A 16 41.43 -0.38 19.95
C PHE A 16 40.93 1.04 20.25
N PHE A 17 39.63 1.27 20.11
CA PHE A 17 38.98 2.55 20.41
C PHE A 17 39.21 2.96 21.87
N HIS A 18 39.00 2.05 22.83
CA HIS A 18 39.27 2.29 24.24
C HIS A 18 40.75 2.57 24.49
N THR A 19 41.66 1.78 23.91
CA THR A 19 43.11 1.93 24.10
C THR A 19 43.63 3.27 23.57
N MET A 20 43.13 3.72 22.42
CA MET A 20 43.58 4.96 21.78
C MET A 20 43.06 6.22 22.46
N LEU A 21 41.84 6.17 22.99
CA LEU A 21 41.13 7.32 23.57
C LEU A 21 41.21 7.39 25.10
N ALA A 22 41.59 6.30 25.77
CA ALA A 22 41.82 6.28 27.21
C ALA A 22 42.75 7.42 27.62
N ASP A 23 42.32 8.17 28.64
CA ASP A 23 43.05 9.30 29.24
C ASP A 23 43.38 10.48 28.31
N ARG A 24 42.84 10.51 27.08
CA ARG A 24 43.11 11.58 26.10
C ARG A 24 42.33 12.85 26.36
N PHE A 25 41.13 12.74 26.92
CA PHE A 25 40.18 13.84 27.03
C PHE A 25 39.82 14.15 28.47
N PRO A 26 39.54 15.41 28.81
CA PRO A 26 38.97 15.76 30.11
C PRO A 26 37.62 15.08 30.33
N ASP A 27 37.42 14.58 31.54
CA ASP A 27 36.15 13.99 31.95
C ASP A 27 35.00 15.01 31.78
N GLU A 28 33.87 14.54 31.26
CA GLU A 28 32.63 15.30 31.09
C GLU A 28 32.69 16.54 30.16
N ARG A 29 33.69 16.65 29.27
CA ARG A 29 33.82 17.78 28.34
C ARG A 29 33.40 17.53 26.88
N LEU A 30 33.15 16.29 26.49
CA LEU A 30 32.87 15.91 25.11
C LEU A 30 31.41 15.45 24.91
N LEU A 31 30.56 16.35 24.40
CA LEU A 31 29.17 16.03 24.02
C LEU A 31 29.05 15.47 22.60
N SER A 32 29.89 15.95 21.66
CA SER A 32 29.99 15.44 20.29
C SER A 32 31.38 14.88 20.09
N HIS A 33 31.44 13.61 19.73
CA HIS A 33 32.67 12.83 19.77
C HIS A 33 33.09 12.33 18.38
N ASP A 34 32.16 12.29 17.44
CA ASP A 34 32.30 11.86 16.05
C ASP A 34 33.59 12.38 15.37
N LEU A 35 33.74 13.71 15.28
CA LEU A 35 34.85 14.31 14.54
C LEU A 35 36.20 14.16 15.27
N ILE A 36 36.20 14.37 16.59
CA ILE A 36 37.43 14.39 17.39
C ILE A 36 37.97 12.97 17.60
N GLU A 37 37.12 12.01 17.95
CA GLU A 37 37.51 10.61 18.11
C GLU A 37 37.95 10.01 16.78
N GLY A 38 37.23 10.31 15.69
CA GLY A 38 37.63 9.91 14.34
C GLY A 38 39.01 10.42 13.94
N ALA A 39 39.36 11.63 14.37
CA ALA A 39 40.68 12.20 14.11
C ALA A 39 41.81 11.49 14.89
N HIS A 40 41.50 10.90 16.03
CA HIS A 40 42.44 10.15 16.88
C HIS A 40 42.56 8.68 16.48
N VAL A 41 41.44 8.00 16.27
CA VAL A 41 41.36 6.57 15.94
C VAL A 41 41.73 6.32 14.47
N ARG A 42 41.64 7.36 13.63
CA ARG A 42 41.70 7.29 12.16
C ARG A 42 40.55 6.47 11.60
N THR A 43 40.29 6.63 10.30
CA THR A 43 39.18 5.97 9.61
C THR A 43 39.64 5.36 8.31
N ALA A 44 39.08 4.20 7.98
CA ALA A 44 39.20 3.56 6.68
C ALA A 44 37.89 3.77 5.89
N LEU A 45 37.97 3.77 4.57
CA LEU A 45 36.81 3.87 3.69
C LEU A 45 36.31 2.46 3.35
N ALA A 46 35.04 2.20 3.61
CA ALA A 46 34.31 1.05 3.08
C ALA A 46 33.32 1.58 2.03
N THR A 47 33.57 1.27 0.75
CA THR A 47 32.76 1.77 -0.38
C THR A 47 31.52 0.92 -0.65
N ASP A 48 31.44 -0.24 -0.03
CA ASP A 48 30.43 -1.28 -0.19
C ASP A 48 29.38 -1.27 0.95
N ILE A 49 29.49 -0.34 1.90
CA ILE A 49 28.59 -0.23 3.06
C ILE A 49 27.89 1.14 3.03
N GLU A 50 26.56 1.14 2.90
CA GLU A 50 25.71 2.32 3.08
C GLU A 50 24.98 2.26 4.41
N LEU A 51 25.15 3.30 5.24
CA LEU A 51 24.48 3.41 6.53
C LEU A 51 23.55 4.62 6.52
N PHE A 52 22.24 4.36 6.54
CA PHE A 52 21.21 5.40 6.54
C PHE A 52 20.99 5.92 7.96
N ASP A 53 21.12 7.24 8.12
CA ASP A 53 20.71 7.92 9.34
C ASP A 53 19.25 8.38 9.23
N GLU A 54 18.50 8.27 10.32
CA GLU A 54 17.13 8.79 10.38
C GLU A 54 17.16 10.30 10.16
N PHE A 55 16.47 10.74 9.11
CA PHE A 55 16.28 12.16 8.82
C PHE A 55 15.17 12.72 9.72
N PRO A 56 15.35 13.91 10.34
CA PRO A 56 14.34 14.46 11.23
C PRO A 56 13.00 14.64 10.50
N SER A 57 11.93 14.13 11.11
CA SER A 57 10.58 14.13 10.53
C SER A 57 9.89 15.51 10.52
N ASP A 58 10.41 16.47 11.30
CA ASP A 58 9.93 17.85 11.35
C ASP A 58 11.06 18.84 11.71
N TYR A 59 10.77 20.15 11.55
CA TYR A 59 11.75 21.20 11.81
C TYR A 59 12.11 21.39 13.29
N ILE A 60 11.25 20.98 14.22
CA ILE A 60 11.53 21.04 15.66
C ILE A 60 12.64 20.04 15.98
N SER A 61 12.48 18.80 15.54
CA SER A 61 13.47 17.72 15.66
C SER A 61 14.78 18.10 14.98
N TYR A 62 14.73 18.71 13.79
CA TYR A 62 15.91 19.25 13.12
C TYR A 62 16.63 20.32 13.97
N SER A 63 15.88 21.27 14.54
CA SER A 63 16.44 22.38 15.31
C SER A 63 17.10 21.90 16.61
N LEU A 64 16.47 20.98 17.34
CA LEU A 64 17.02 20.38 18.55
C LEU A 64 18.30 19.58 18.25
N ARG A 65 18.29 18.81 17.15
CA ARG A 65 19.47 18.08 16.68
C ARG A 65 20.62 19.02 16.33
N LYS A 66 20.34 20.10 15.59
CA LYS A 66 21.34 21.12 15.23
C LYS A 66 21.91 21.84 16.44
N HIS A 67 21.07 22.19 17.42
CA HIS A 67 21.50 22.82 18.67
C HIS A 67 22.52 21.95 19.42
N ARG A 68 22.23 20.65 19.54
CA ARG A 68 23.16 19.67 20.14
C ARG A 68 24.49 19.61 19.41
N TRP A 69 24.47 19.58 18.07
CA TRP A 69 25.70 19.54 17.26
C TRP A 69 26.56 20.78 17.46
N ILE A 70 25.97 21.98 17.39
CA ILE A 70 26.70 23.23 17.65
C ILE A 70 27.31 23.21 19.06
N ARG A 71 26.57 22.77 20.08
CA ARG A 71 27.13 22.65 21.44
C ARG A 71 28.35 21.74 21.48
N GLY A 72 28.28 20.59 20.82
CA GLY A 72 29.39 19.64 20.76
C GLY A 72 30.62 20.19 20.02
N ASP A 73 30.42 20.86 18.88
CA ASP A 73 31.50 21.49 18.12
C ASP A 73 32.23 22.55 18.97
N TRP A 74 31.49 23.38 19.71
CA TRP A 74 32.06 24.43 20.54
C TRP A 74 32.74 23.92 21.82
N GLN A 75 32.39 22.73 22.29
CA GLN A 75 33.11 22.09 23.39
C GLN A 75 34.52 21.63 22.99
N ILE A 76 34.69 21.19 21.74
CA ILE A 76 35.99 20.80 21.18
C ILE A 76 36.76 21.97 20.56
N ALA A 77 36.30 23.22 20.71
CA ALA A 77 36.93 24.37 20.10
C ALA A 77 38.42 24.54 20.47
N GLU A 78 38.86 24.05 21.63
CA GLU A 78 40.28 24.13 22.03
C GLU A 78 41.21 23.30 21.15
N TRP A 79 40.69 22.28 20.46
CA TRP A 79 41.46 21.42 19.56
C TRP A 79 41.82 22.09 18.23
N ILE A 80 41.43 23.35 18.02
CA ILE A 80 41.99 24.15 16.92
C ILE A 80 43.38 24.69 17.24
N PHE A 81 43.76 24.79 18.52
CA PHE A 81 45.01 25.43 18.95
C PHE A 81 46.18 24.44 19.02
N PRO A 82 47.44 24.92 19.03
CA PRO A 82 48.61 24.04 19.13
C PRO A 82 48.73 23.26 20.46
N TRP A 83 47.99 23.66 21.50
CA TRP A 83 48.05 23.06 22.83
C TRP A 83 46.64 22.72 23.35
N VAL A 84 46.40 21.46 23.70
CA VAL A 84 45.09 20.93 24.10
C VAL A 84 45.13 20.34 25.52
N PRO A 85 44.01 20.32 26.26
CA PRO A 85 43.97 19.71 27.58
C PRO A 85 43.96 18.18 27.49
N ASP A 86 44.75 17.52 28.33
CA ASP A 86 44.63 16.09 28.61
C ASP A 86 43.55 15.81 29.70
N ARG A 87 43.37 14.54 30.10
CA ARG A 87 42.41 14.18 31.16
C ARG A 87 42.61 14.96 32.47
N LYS A 88 43.85 15.21 32.86
CA LYS A 88 44.21 15.94 34.09
C LYS A 88 44.23 17.46 33.89
N LEU A 89 43.76 17.96 32.75
CA LEU A 89 43.75 19.37 32.34
C LEU A 89 45.15 19.98 32.13
N ALA A 90 46.19 19.16 32.00
CA ALA A 90 47.51 19.61 31.60
C ALA A 90 47.52 19.94 30.10
N ARG A 91 48.29 20.96 29.71
CA ARG A 91 48.42 21.37 28.31
C ARG A 91 49.46 20.50 27.61
N ILE A 92 49.01 19.69 26.65
CA ILE A 92 49.86 18.87 25.79
C ILE A 92 49.87 19.42 24.37
N SER A 93 50.90 19.10 23.59
CA SER A 93 50.92 19.42 22.16
C SER A 93 49.75 18.76 21.46
N ASN A 94 49.06 19.51 20.59
CA ASN A 94 47.90 19.03 19.86
C ASN A 94 48.32 17.88 18.91
N PRO A 95 47.78 16.66 19.09
CA PRO A 95 48.13 15.52 18.25
C PRO A 95 47.41 15.52 16.89
N LEU A 96 46.46 16.44 16.67
CA LEU A 96 45.67 16.51 15.44
C LEU A 96 46.47 17.14 14.28
N SER A 97 46.32 16.56 13.10
CA SER A 97 46.86 17.12 11.85
C SER A 97 46.23 18.48 11.52
N ILE A 98 46.91 19.27 10.68
CA ILE A 98 46.41 20.57 10.22
C ILE A 98 45.03 20.42 9.57
N LEU A 99 44.81 19.36 8.80
CA LEU A 99 43.53 19.09 8.16
C LEU A 99 42.41 18.86 9.19
N ASN A 100 42.65 18.05 10.22
CA ASN A 100 41.64 17.80 11.26
C ASN A 100 41.36 19.05 12.10
N ARG A 101 42.36 19.87 12.37
CA ARG A 101 42.18 21.20 13.01
C ARG A 101 41.34 22.12 12.13
N TRP A 102 41.55 22.10 10.83
CA TRP A 102 40.75 22.87 9.87
C TRP A 102 39.29 22.39 9.81
N LYS A 103 39.03 21.07 9.87
CA LYS A 103 37.66 20.52 9.94
C LYS A 103 36.90 21.07 11.16
N ILE A 104 37.54 21.06 12.34
CA ILE A 104 36.95 21.63 13.56
C ILE A 104 36.69 23.13 13.39
N PHE A 105 37.66 23.88 12.87
CA PHE A 105 37.51 25.30 12.59
C PHE A 105 36.35 25.59 11.62
N ASP A 106 36.20 24.81 10.55
CA ASP A 106 35.11 24.99 9.59
C ASP A 106 33.73 24.73 10.21
N ASN A 107 33.59 23.74 11.11
CA ASN A 107 32.34 23.54 11.87
C ASN A 107 32.00 24.76 12.74
N LEU A 108 32.98 25.28 13.49
CA LEU A 108 32.80 26.50 14.30
C LEU A 108 32.41 27.69 13.42
N ARG A 109 33.11 27.91 12.31
CA ARG A 109 32.81 28.95 11.33
C ARG A 109 31.39 28.83 10.79
N ARG A 110 30.98 27.64 10.33
CA ARG A 110 29.62 27.38 9.79
C ARG A 110 28.54 27.70 10.82
N SER A 111 28.76 27.39 12.10
CA SER A 111 27.81 27.71 13.17
C SER A 111 27.62 29.21 13.39
N LEU A 112 28.63 30.04 13.09
CA LEU A 112 28.58 31.50 13.23
C LEU A 112 27.94 32.21 12.04
N VAL A 113 27.90 31.59 10.86
CA VAL A 113 27.40 32.21 9.62
C VAL A 113 26.00 32.83 9.79
N PRO A 114 24.99 32.17 10.40
CA PRO A 114 23.67 32.78 10.59
C PRO A 114 23.72 34.05 11.45
N ALA A 115 24.42 34.01 12.58
CA ALA A 115 24.54 35.14 13.50
C ALA A 115 25.34 36.30 12.87
N ALA A 116 26.43 35.99 12.17
CA ALA A 116 27.22 36.98 11.44
C ALA A 116 26.42 37.63 10.31
N SER A 117 25.56 36.87 9.61
CA SER A 117 24.70 37.39 8.54
C SER A 117 23.65 38.37 9.09
N VAL A 118 22.96 37.99 10.18
CA VAL A 118 22.01 38.89 10.86
C VAL A 118 22.73 40.14 11.39
N GLY A 119 23.89 39.96 12.03
CA GLY A 119 24.70 41.06 12.55
C GLY A 119 25.14 42.02 11.44
N ALA A 120 25.63 41.51 10.32
CA ALA A 120 26.04 42.32 9.16
C ALA A 120 24.86 43.12 8.58
N LEU A 121 23.68 42.51 8.45
CA LEU A 121 22.46 43.22 8.03
C LEU A 121 22.11 44.35 8.98
N VAL A 122 21.98 44.06 10.28
CA VAL A 122 21.62 45.06 11.30
C VAL A 122 22.65 46.18 11.37
N VAL A 123 23.95 45.85 11.36
CA VAL A 123 25.03 46.85 11.39
C VAL A 123 24.99 47.74 10.15
N SER A 124 24.78 47.14 8.97
CA SER A 124 24.64 47.90 7.73
C SER A 124 23.42 48.84 7.75
N TRP A 125 22.32 48.45 8.39
CA TRP A 125 21.09 49.26 8.41
C TRP A 125 21.19 50.48 9.33
N PHE A 126 21.92 50.40 10.45
CA PHE A 126 21.96 51.46 11.46
C PHE A 126 23.26 52.28 11.48
N PHE A 127 24.40 51.70 11.10
CA PHE A 127 25.71 52.29 11.41
C PHE A 127 26.57 52.61 10.19
N ILE A 128 26.32 52.01 9.02
CA ILE A 128 27.18 52.19 7.85
C ILE A 128 26.39 52.60 6.62
N ASN A 129 26.54 53.84 6.20
CA ASN A 129 25.87 54.38 5.01
C ASN A 129 26.43 53.75 3.72
N ASN A 130 25.57 53.55 2.72
CA ASN A 130 25.87 53.06 1.36
C ASN A 130 26.33 51.59 1.24
N LEU A 131 26.35 50.79 2.32
CA LEU A 131 26.71 49.36 2.25
C LEU A 131 25.52 48.39 2.21
N GLN A 132 24.30 48.89 2.47
CA GLN A 132 23.07 48.10 2.58
C GLN A 132 22.83 47.17 1.36
N PRO A 133 22.85 47.67 0.10
CA PRO A 133 22.57 46.80 -1.05
C PRO A 133 23.66 45.74 -1.26
N TYR A 134 24.91 46.04 -0.94
CA TYR A 134 26.03 45.09 -1.09
C TYR A 134 25.97 43.98 -0.04
N VAL A 135 25.69 44.32 1.23
CA VAL A 135 25.55 43.34 2.31
C VAL A 135 24.32 42.47 2.10
N ALA A 136 23.17 43.07 1.77
CA ALA A 136 21.95 42.33 1.45
C ALA A 136 22.13 41.43 0.22
N GLY A 137 22.78 41.93 -0.83
CA GLY A 137 23.09 41.18 -2.05
C GLY A 137 24.04 40.01 -1.81
N LEU A 138 25.08 40.20 -0.99
CA LEU A 138 26.02 39.13 -0.63
C LEU A 138 25.30 38.00 0.11
N ILE A 139 24.52 38.32 1.14
CA ILE A 139 23.80 37.31 1.94
C ILE A 139 22.75 36.61 1.07
N ALA A 140 22.01 37.36 0.26
CA ALA A 140 21.08 36.79 -0.71
C ALA A 140 21.81 35.85 -1.69
N SER A 141 22.97 36.24 -2.23
CA SER A 141 23.72 35.40 -3.18
C SER A 141 24.13 34.07 -2.56
N VAL A 142 24.49 34.03 -1.27
CA VAL A 142 24.84 32.80 -0.55
C VAL A 142 23.62 31.91 -0.33
N ILE A 143 22.48 32.49 0.08
CA ILE A 143 21.24 31.74 0.33
C ILE A 143 20.65 31.20 -0.98
N PHE A 144 20.66 32.00 -2.04
CA PHE A 144 20.10 31.65 -3.35
C PHE A 144 21.12 30.98 -4.28
N PHE A 145 22.35 30.71 -3.82
CA PHE A 145 23.42 30.16 -4.65
C PHE A 145 22.98 28.89 -5.39
N GLN A 146 22.33 27.95 -4.70
CA GLN A 146 21.86 26.71 -5.32
C GLN A 146 20.78 26.95 -6.37
N SER A 147 19.85 27.88 -6.10
CA SER A 147 18.80 28.29 -7.05
C SER A 147 19.37 28.96 -8.31
N LEU A 148 20.53 29.61 -8.19
CA LEU A 148 21.22 30.30 -9.29
C LEU A 148 22.19 29.38 -10.04
N ALA A 149 22.88 28.49 -9.32
CA ALA A 149 23.90 27.59 -9.85
C ALA A 149 23.29 26.50 -10.75
N GLY A 150 22.12 25.97 -10.41
CA GLY A 150 21.42 24.97 -11.24
C GLY A 150 21.20 25.46 -12.69
N PRO A 151 20.47 26.57 -12.89
CA PRO A 151 20.28 27.17 -14.21
C PRO A 151 21.58 27.50 -14.96
N LEU A 152 22.62 27.99 -14.26
CA LEU A 152 23.92 28.26 -14.85
C LEU A 152 24.64 26.98 -15.34
N THR A 153 24.53 25.90 -14.57
CA THR A 153 25.11 24.59 -14.92
C THR A 153 24.33 23.95 -16.07
N TRP A 154 23.01 24.17 -16.16
CA TRP A 154 22.18 23.72 -17.27
C TRP A 154 22.44 24.53 -18.56
N ALA A 155 22.65 25.84 -18.45
CA ALA A 155 22.97 26.69 -19.61
C ALA A 155 24.34 26.36 -20.24
N THR A 156 25.25 25.78 -19.45
CA THR A 156 26.63 25.49 -19.86
C THR A 156 26.88 24.01 -20.20
N SER A 157 25.89 23.13 -20.03
CA SER A 157 25.99 21.70 -20.35
C SER A 157 25.16 21.32 -21.58
N SER A 158 25.70 20.46 -22.44
CA SER A 158 25.08 20.03 -23.70
C SER A 158 23.75 19.26 -23.55
N GLN A 159 23.41 18.84 -22.33
CA GLN A 159 22.16 18.15 -21.99
C GLN A 159 21.15 19.02 -21.21
N GLY A 160 21.52 20.26 -20.85
CA GLY A 160 20.85 21.01 -19.76
C GLY A 160 19.42 21.49 -20.02
N LEU A 161 19.02 21.72 -21.29
CA LEU A 161 17.64 22.08 -21.62
C LEU A 161 16.66 20.91 -21.42
N LYS A 162 17.12 19.66 -21.55
CA LYS A 162 16.29 18.46 -21.33
C LYS A 162 16.10 18.13 -19.84
N SER A 163 16.98 18.61 -18.97
CA SER A 163 16.91 18.47 -17.51
C SER A 163 16.22 19.63 -16.80
N PHE A 164 15.65 20.59 -17.54
CA PHE A 164 14.99 21.75 -16.95
C PHE A 164 13.71 21.34 -16.20
N SER A 165 13.72 21.45 -14.87
CA SER A 165 12.56 21.16 -14.03
C SER A 165 12.10 22.41 -13.28
N PHE A 166 10.94 22.94 -13.70
CA PHE A 166 10.30 24.07 -13.02
C PHE A 166 10.01 23.77 -11.53
N ARG A 167 9.74 22.51 -11.17
CA ARG A 167 9.54 22.11 -9.77
C ARG A 167 10.84 22.09 -9.00
N GLN A 168 11.97 21.74 -9.62
CA GLN A 168 13.26 21.82 -8.96
C GLN A 168 13.61 23.27 -8.64
N ILE A 169 13.48 24.18 -9.61
CA ILE A 169 13.69 25.62 -9.37
C ILE A 169 12.73 26.13 -8.28
N ARG A 170 11.44 25.81 -8.38
CA ARG A 170 10.46 26.18 -7.37
C ARG A 170 10.83 25.62 -5.99
N HIS A 171 11.30 24.38 -5.92
CA HIS A 171 11.73 23.74 -4.68
C HIS A 171 12.95 24.46 -4.09
N ASP A 172 13.97 24.74 -4.90
CA ASP A 172 15.18 25.42 -4.48
C ASP A 172 14.89 26.85 -4.03
N LEU A 173 14.02 27.58 -4.74
CA LEU A 173 13.54 28.91 -4.34
C LEU A 173 12.71 28.86 -3.05
N THR A 174 11.84 27.85 -2.89
CA THR A 174 11.05 27.67 -1.67
C THR A 174 11.96 27.37 -0.49
N LEU A 175 13.00 26.55 -0.69
CA LEU A 175 13.99 26.23 0.32
C LEU A 175 14.84 27.46 0.67
N ALA A 176 15.30 28.23 -0.31
CA ALA A 176 16.02 29.48 -0.11
C ALA A 176 15.19 30.50 0.67
N PHE A 177 13.91 30.66 0.31
CA PHE A 177 12.97 31.50 1.06
C PHE A 177 12.80 31.02 2.50
N ALA A 178 12.63 29.71 2.73
CA ALA A 178 12.52 29.16 4.06
C ALA A 178 13.79 29.41 4.90
N VAL A 179 14.98 29.24 4.32
CA VAL A 179 16.27 29.53 4.97
C VAL A 179 16.37 31.02 5.33
N ALA A 180 15.97 31.93 4.44
CA ALA A 180 15.97 33.37 4.69
C ALA A 180 14.99 33.76 5.80
N ALA A 181 13.77 33.23 5.77
CA ALA A 181 12.74 33.48 6.79
C ALA A 181 13.13 32.96 8.17
N LEU A 182 13.83 31.82 8.23
CA LEU A 182 14.29 31.19 9.46
C LEU A 182 15.69 31.65 9.90
N LEU A 183 16.33 32.57 9.17
CA LEU A 183 17.71 32.99 9.43
C LEU A 183 17.89 33.56 10.85
N LEU A 184 16.96 34.40 11.29
CA LEU A 184 16.97 34.99 12.64
C LEU A 184 16.79 33.91 13.73
N HIS A 185 15.92 32.93 13.49
CA HIS A 185 15.77 31.77 14.38
C HIS A 185 17.06 30.97 14.48
N GLN A 186 17.69 30.68 13.33
CA GLN A 186 18.93 29.90 13.26
C GLN A 186 20.10 30.63 13.93
N ALA A 187 20.15 31.96 13.84
CA ALA A 187 21.11 32.80 14.57
C ALA A 187 20.91 32.71 16.08
N GLY A 188 19.67 32.88 16.57
CA GLY A 188 19.34 32.76 17.99
C GLY A 188 19.67 31.38 18.55
N LEU A 189 19.36 30.32 17.80
CA LEU A 189 19.65 28.93 18.16
C LEU A 189 21.16 28.67 18.26
N ALA A 190 21.95 29.17 17.30
CA ALA A 190 23.40 29.04 17.34
C ALA A 190 24.01 29.81 18.52
N LEU A 191 23.56 31.05 18.77
CA LEU A 191 24.03 31.86 19.89
C LEU A 191 23.67 31.25 21.25
N ASP A 192 22.45 30.73 21.45
CA ASP A 192 22.09 30.01 22.67
C ASP A 192 22.99 28.77 22.87
N ALA A 193 23.23 27.98 21.82
CA ALA A 193 24.12 26.82 21.91
C ALA A 193 25.54 27.23 22.37
N ILE A 194 26.11 28.25 21.74
CA ILE A 194 27.46 28.75 22.04
C ILE A 194 27.55 29.31 23.46
N THR A 195 26.64 30.21 23.82
CA THR A 195 26.61 30.85 25.15
C THR A 195 26.42 29.80 26.25
N ARG A 196 25.56 28.81 26.03
CA ARG A 196 25.33 27.72 26.98
C ARG A 196 26.57 26.85 27.18
N VAL A 197 27.36 26.60 26.14
CA VAL A 197 28.65 25.86 26.28
C VAL A 197 29.60 26.64 27.18
N PHE A 198 29.83 27.93 26.91
CA PHE A 198 30.74 28.75 27.72
C PHE A 198 30.24 28.92 29.15
N TYR A 199 28.95 29.20 29.33
CA TYR A 199 28.33 29.33 30.65
C TYR A 199 28.49 28.04 31.47
N ARG A 200 28.18 26.88 30.89
CA ARG A 200 28.30 25.60 31.60
C ARG A 200 29.74 25.23 31.90
N ARG A 201 30.65 25.51 30.97
CA ARG A 201 32.05 25.13 31.11
C ARG A 201 32.81 26.03 32.09
N LEU A 202 32.56 27.34 32.05
CA LEU A 202 33.33 28.33 32.80
C LEU A 202 32.67 28.70 34.13
N ILE A 203 31.34 28.74 34.18
CA ILE A 203 30.59 29.30 35.31
C ILE A 203 29.87 28.18 36.10
N SER A 204 28.88 27.52 35.50
CA SER A 204 27.98 26.66 36.29
C SER A 204 28.55 25.28 36.62
N ARG A 205 29.42 24.74 35.75
CA ARG A 205 29.98 23.37 35.83
C ARG A 205 28.94 22.27 36.05
N ARG A 206 27.68 22.52 35.67
CA ARG A 206 26.55 21.58 35.80
C ARG A 206 25.98 21.23 34.43
N GLY A 207 25.61 19.96 34.23
CA GLY A 207 24.97 19.50 33.00
C GLY A 207 25.84 19.66 31.74
N LEU A 208 27.16 19.46 31.88
CA LEU A 208 28.15 19.62 30.81
C LEU A 208 27.88 18.69 29.62
N LEU A 209 27.38 17.48 29.91
CA LEU A 209 27.10 16.45 28.91
C LEU A 209 25.62 16.28 28.57
N GLU A 210 24.70 17.16 29.01
CA GLU A 210 23.24 16.99 28.86
C GLU A 210 22.85 16.34 27.52
N TRP A 211 22.63 15.02 27.59
CA TRP A 211 22.54 14.12 26.46
C TRP A 211 21.11 13.66 26.34
N THR A 212 20.56 13.80 25.14
CA THR A 212 19.25 13.28 24.78
C THR A 212 19.45 12.45 23.53
N THR A 213 19.00 11.19 23.53
CA THR A 213 19.04 10.36 22.32
C THR A 213 18.19 11.00 21.22
N ALA A 214 18.51 10.70 19.96
CA ALA A 214 17.67 11.12 18.83
C ALA A 214 16.21 10.67 19.02
N GLN A 215 16.00 9.42 19.46
CA GLN A 215 14.69 8.84 19.73
C GLN A 215 13.94 9.53 20.90
N MET A 216 14.61 9.88 22.00
CA MET A 216 13.99 10.61 23.12
C MET A 216 13.61 12.06 22.73
N THR A 217 14.37 12.66 21.80
CA THR A 217 14.06 13.99 21.27
C THR A 217 12.77 13.98 20.46
N GLU A 218 12.54 12.92 19.66
CA GLU A 218 11.30 12.74 18.90
C GLU A 218 10.07 12.48 19.80
N TRP A 219 10.20 11.67 20.86
CA TRP A 219 9.09 11.43 21.82
C TRP A 219 8.76 12.64 22.69
N GLY A 220 9.74 13.48 23.02
CA GLY A 220 9.56 14.72 23.81
C GLY A 220 8.93 15.89 23.04
N THR A 221 8.82 15.79 21.70
CA THR A 221 8.33 16.90 20.84
C THR A 221 6.96 17.43 21.23
N ARG A 222 6.03 16.59 21.74
CA ARG A 222 4.68 17.04 22.16
C ARG A 222 4.73 18.11 23.27
N LYS A 223 5.67 18.04 24.21
CA LYS A 223 5.82 19.05 25.29
C LYS A 223 6.50 20.35 24.80
N ASN A 224 7.37 20.26 23.78
CA ASN A 224 8.16 21.40 23.30
C ASN A 224 7.51 22.20 22.15
N LYS A 225 6.39 21.74 21.57
CA LYS A 225 5.68 22.46 20.50
C LYS A 225 5.28 23.88 20.90
N ASN A 226 4.81 24.07 22.13
CA ASN A 226 4.39 25.38 22.62
C ASN A 226 5.58 26.34 22.75
N ILE A 227 6.69 25.87 23.34
CA ILE A 227 7.94 26.66 23.50
C ILE A 227 8.48 27.10 22.13
N PHE A 228 8.47 26.18 21.16
CA PHE A 228 8.96 26.48 19.82
C PHE A 228 8.04 27.46 19.07
N GLN A 229 6.73 27.37 19.28
CA GLN A 229 5.77 28.35 18.76
C GLN A 229 5.99 29.75 19.36
N TYR A 230 6.28 29.84 20.67
CA TYR A 230 6.61 31.11 21.32
C TYR A 230 7.89 31.73 20.75
N ASN A 231 8.93 30.94 20.48
CA ASN A 231 10.17 31.44 19.86
C ASN A 231 9.92 32.08 18.50
N PHE A 232 9.03 31.51 17.68
CA PHE A 232 8.66 32.12 16.40
C PHE A 232 7.91 33.44 16.56
N TRP A 233 6.96 33.52 17.49
CA TRP A 233 6.27 34.78 17.76
C TRP A 233 7.22 35.85 18.29
N LEU A 234 8.20 35.48 19.11
CA LEU A 234 9.24 36.38 19.57
C LEU A 234 10.07 36.94 18.40
N ILE A 235 10.38 36.12 17.39
CA ILE A 235 11.09 36.57 16.18
C ILE A 235 10.25 37.56 15.39
N SER A 236 8.94 37.34 15.25
CA SER A 236 8.04 38.30 14.60
C SER A 236 7.99 39.62 15.36
N LEU A 237 7.93 39.58 16.70
CA LEU A 237 7.98 40.78 17.55
C LEU A 237 9.32 41.52 17.42
N LEU A 238 10.45 40.81 17.43
CA LEU A 238 11.78 41.38 17.23
C LEU A 238 11.93 42.02 15.84
N SER A 239 11.40 41.37 14.81
CA SER A 239 11.38 41.93 13.45
C SER A 239 10.58 43.24 13.39
N LEU A 240 9.40 43.27 14.04
CA LEU A 240 8.57 44.47 14.11
C LEU A 240 9.28 45.59 14.88
N ALA A 241 9.88 45.28 16.03
CA ALA A 241 10.63 46.24 16.82
C ALA A 241 11.82 46.83 16.03
N LEU A 242 12.61 45.98 15.35
CA LEU A 242 13.71 46.42 14.48
C LEU A 242 13.21 47.31 13.33
N GLY A 243 12.06 46.97 12.73
CA GLY A 243 11.45 47.79 11.69
C GLY A 243 11.00 49.17 12.19
N ILE A 244 10.38 49.23 13.37
CA ILE A 244 9.99 50.51 14.00
C ILE A 244 11.22 51.34 14.35
N SER A 245 12.26 50.73 14.93
CA SER A 245 13.52 51.42 15.23
C SER A 245 14.21 51.94 13.97
N LEU A 246 14.20 51.18 12.87
CA LEU A 246 14.72 51.66 11.58
C LEU A 246 13.91 52.81 11.02
N PHE A 247 12.59 52.75 11.09
CA PHE A 247 11.73 53.85 10.64
C PHE A 247 11.98 55.14 11.44
N GLN A 248 12.31 55.04 12.73
CA GLN A 248 12.61 56.21 13.57
C GLN A 248 14.03 56.75 13.39
N LEU A 249 15.02 55.87 13.26
CA LEU A 249 16.44 56.24 13.28
C LEU A 249 17.05 56.41 11.89
N SER A 250 16.59 55.67 10.88
CA SER A 250 17.16 55.66 9.53
C SER A 250 16.11 55.29 8.46
N PRO A 251 15.12 56.17 8.18
CA PRO A 251 14.01 55.88 7.27
C PRO A 251 14.47 55.51 5.85
N GLU A 252 15.57 56.10 5.38
CA GLU A 252 16.14 55.88 4.05
C GLU A 252 16.56 54.42 3.81
N ASN A 253 16.92 53.70 4.88
CA ASN A 253 17.39 52.31 4.81
C ASN A 253 16.24 51.28 4.88
N LEU A 254 15.01 51.73 5.12
CA LEU A 254 13.87 50.85 5.33
C LEU A 254 13.56 49.98 4.11
N SER A 255 13.74 50.51 2.90
CA SER A 255 13.50 49.78 1.64
C SER A 255 14.40 48.54 1.49
N TYR A 256 15.65 48.61 1.96
CA TYR A 256 16.60 47.49 1.92
C TYR A 256 16.35 46.46 3.03
N ALA A 257 15.84 46.90 4.19
CA ALA A 257 15.55 46.03 5.33
C ALA A 257 14.21 45.32 5.21
N LEU A 258 13.21 45.95 4.56
CA LEU A 258 11.83 45.47 4.50
C LEU A 258 11.67 44.02 4.00
N PRO A 259 12.37 43.56 2.94
CA PRO A 259 12.26 42.16 2.49
C PRO A 259 12.68 41.17 3.58
N TRP A 260 13.77 41.44 4.30
CA TRP A 260 14.27 40.59 5.38
C TRP A 260 13.35 40.61 6.59
N LEU A 261 12.90 41.80 6.99
CA LEU A 261 11.96 41.96 8.11
C LEU A 261 10.63 41.25 7.85
N ALA A 262 10.10 41.36 6.63
CA ALA A 262 8.88 40.64 6.22
C ALA A 262 9.08 39.11 6.27
N MET A 263 10.22 38.62 5.76
CA MET A 263 10.55 37.19 5.84
C MET A 263 10.67 36.71 7.29
N TRP A 264 11.37 37.43 8.16
CA TRP A 264 11.48 37.09 9.58
C TRP A 264 10.14 37.16 10.32
N PHE A 265 9.30 38.15 9.99
CA PHE A 265 7.95 38.27 10.52
C PHE A 265 7.08 37.06 10.14
N SER A 266 7.28 36.49 8.95
CA SER A 266 6.58 35.29 8.48
C SER A 266 7.10 33.97 9.07
N SER A 267 8.14 34.01 9.93
CA SER A 267 8.74 32.80 10.51
C SER A 267 7.78 31.86 11.26
N PRO A 268 6.70 32.31 11.95
CA PRO A 268 5.72 31.40 12.55
C PRO A 268 4.96 30.58 11.51
N LEU A 269 4.64 31.16 10.35
CA LEU A 269 3.95 30.46 9.26
C LEU A 269 4.88 29.43 8.62
N VAL A 270 6.12 29.81 8.32
CA VAL A 270 7.12 28.91 7.75
C VAL A 270 7.43 27.77 8.74
N GLY A 271 7.67 28.10 10.01
CA GLY A 271 7.90 27.13 11.07
C GLY A 271 6.74 26.14 11.24
N TRP A 272 5.49 26.63 11.17
CA TRP A 272 4.30 25.78 11.20
C TRP A 272 4.21 24.86 9.98
N LEU A 273 4.45 25.37 8.76
CA LEU A 273 4.42 24.58 7.53
C LEU A 273 5.44 23.44 7.54
N PHE A 274 6.67 23.69 8.01
CA PHE A 274 7.72 22.66 8.13
C PHE A 274 7.56 21.75 9.35
N SER A 275 6.69 22.11 10.30
CA SER A 275 6.35 21.27 11.46
C SER A 275 5.03 20.50 11.27
N LYS A 276 4.31 20.77 10.17
CA LYS A 276 3.07 20.08 9.83
C LYS A 276 3.41 18.74 9.23
N LYS A 277 3.04 17.65 9.91
CA LYS A 277 3.08 16.31 9.30
C LYS A 277 2.14 16.32 8.08
N PRO A 278 2.58 15.82 6.91
CA PRO A 278 1.71 15.75 5.75
C PRO A 278 0.47 14.93 6.12
N SER A 279 -0.71 15.50 5.93
CA SER A 279 -1.94 14.75 6.11
C SER A 279 -1.89 13.54 5.18
N PRO A 280 -2.31 12.34 5.62
CA PRO A 280 -2.46 11.23 4.69
C PRO A 280 -3.39 11.72 3.57
N ARG A 281 -2.89 11.71 2.33
CA ARG A 281 -3.75 11.89 1.16
C ARG A 281 -4.64 10.66 1.10
N VAL A 282 -5.78 10.72 1.78
CA VAL A 282 -6.86 9.78 1.54
C VAL A 282 -7.23 9.97 0.08
N SER A 283 -7.01 8.96 -0.76
CA SER A 283 -7.52 8.97 -2.14
C SER A 283 -9.04 8.89 -2.05
N GLY A 284 -9.65 10.06 -1.87
CA GLY A 284 -11.02 10.24 -1.41
C GLY A 284 -11.92 10.74 -2.52
N GLN A 285 -11.85 10.16 -3.72
CA GLN A 285 -12.92 10.34 -4.69
C GLN A 285 -13.84 9.13 -4.63
N MET A 286 -14.86 9.22 -3.78
CA MET A 286 -15.97 8.26 -3.77
C MET A 286 -16.53 8.13 -5.18
N LEU A 287 -16.63 6.89 -5.65
CA LEU A 287 -17.29 6.56 -6.90
C LEU A 287 -18.77 6.88 -6.79
N LYS A 288 -19.37 7.41 -7.86
CA LYS A 288 -20.83 7.56 -7.93
C LYS A 288 -21.49 6.19 -8.00
N GLY A 289 -22.76 6.07 -7.61
CA GLY A 289 -23.48 4.79 -7.63
C GLY A 289 -23.46 4.06 -8.98
N GLY A 290 -23.56 4.78 -10.11
CA GLY A 290 -23.46 4.17 -11.44
C GLY A 290 -22.05 3.74 -11.84
N GLU A 291 -21.02 4.42 -11.32
CA GLU A 291 -19.61 4.06 -11.53
C GLU A 291 -19.26 2.78 -10.77
N LEU A 292 -19.68 2.67 -9.51
CA LEU A 292 -19.50 1.47 -8.69
C LEU A 292 -20.20 0.25 -9.32
N ARG A 293 -21.44 0.45 -9.76
CA ARG A 293 -22.23 -0.57 -10.45
C ARG A 293 -21.54 -1.12 -11.70
N SER A 294 -20.89 -0.26 -12.47
CA SER A 294 -20.13 -0.68 -13.66
C SER A 294 -18.97 -1.61 -13.28
N LEU A 295 -18.27 -1.33 -12.17
CA LEU A 295 -17.22 -2.21 -11.65
C LEU A 295 -17.77 -3.55 -11.14
N ARG A 296 -18.92 -3.54 -10.45
CA ARG A 296 -19.56 -4.78 -9.99
C ARG A 296 -19.98 -5.69 -11.14
N VAL A 297 -20.50 -5.13 -12.24
CA VAL A 297 -20.78 -5.88 -13.47
C VAL A 297 -19.51 -6.52 -14.04
N ILE A 298 -18.39 -5.79 -14.03
CA ILE A 298 -17.09 -6.33 -14.47
C ILE A 298 -16.66 -7.46 -13.55
N ALA A 299 -16.75 -7.29 -12.23
CA ALA A 299 -16.42 -8.31 -11.24
C ALA A 299 -17.26 -9.59 -11.43
N ARG A 300 -18.58 -9.47 -11.59
CA ARG A 300 -19.45 -10.64 -11.82
C ARG A 300 -19.12 -11.39 -13.11
N ARG A 301 -18.80 -10.67 -14.21
CA ARG A 301 -18.32 -11.30 -15.45
C ARG A 301 -16.95 -11.96 -15.27
N THR A 302 -16.03 -11.33 -14.55
CA THR A 302 -14.71 -11.90 -14.24
C THR A 302 -14.82 -13.17 -13.37
N TRP A 303 -15.69 -13.17 -12.36
CA TRP A 303 -15.93 -14.35 -11.50
C TRP A 303 -16.37 -15.58 -12.30
N ARG A 304 -17.08 -15.37 -13.42
CA ARG A 304 -17.49 -16.46 -14.32
C ARG A 304 -16.33 -17.37 -14.70
N TYR A 305 -15.10 -16.85 -14.82
CA TYR A 305 -13.93 -17.66 -15.16
C TYR A 305 -13.72 -18.77 -14.12
N PHE A 306 -13.76 -18.42 -12.85
CA PHE A 306 -13.60 -19.37 -11.75
C PHE A 306 -14.85 -20.23 -11.54
N ALA A 307 -16.04 -19.68 -11.78
CA ALA A 307 -17.28 -20.44 -11.69
C ALA A 307 -17.34 -21.58 -12.72
N ASP A 308 -16.98 -21.29 -13.97
CA ASP A 308 -17.07 -22.26 -15.08
C ASP A 308 -15.88 -23.23 -15.11
N PHE A 309 -14.66 -22.76 -14.76
CA PHE A 309 -13.44 -23.54 -14.97
C PHE A 309 -12.81 -24.12 -13.69
N VAL A 310 -13.29 -23.78 -12.49
CA VAL A 310 -12.82 -24.38 -11.24
C VAL A 310 -13.91 -25.28 -10.67
N GLY A 311 -13.74 -26.58 -10.91
CA GLY A 311 -14.68 -27.62 -10.52
C GLY A 311 -14.05 -29.02 -10.58
N PRO A 312 -14.85 -30.09 -10.52
CA PRO A 312 -14.34 -31.46 -10.49
C PRO A 312 -13.41 -31.82 -11.66
N ASP A 313 -13.71 -31.34 -12.87
CA ASP A 313 -12.94 -31.64 -14.09
C ASP A 313 -11.53 -31.02 -14.09
N THR A 314 -11.29 -30.01 -13.25
CA THR A 314 -10.01 -29.35 -13.07
C THR A 314 -9.40 -29.64 -11.69
N ALA A 315 -9.88 -30.67 -11.01
CA ALA A 315 -9.52 -31.02 -9.64
C ALA A 315 -9.66 -29.84 -8.66
N TRP A 316 -10.63 -28.96 -8.92
CA TRP A 316 -10.87 -27.71 -8.18
C TRP A 316 -9.69 -26.73 -8.18
N LEU A 317 -8.81 -26.80 -9.19
CA LEU A 317 -7.71 -25.86 -9.38
C LEU A 317 -7.93 -24.98 -10.62
N PRO A 318 -7.53 -23.70 -10.59
CA PRO A 318 -7.72 -22.79 -11.72
C PRO A 318 -6.79 -23.12 -12.89
N PRO A 319 -7.32 -23.41 -14.09
CA PRO A 319 -6.52 -23.55 -15.30
C PRO A 319 -5.86 -22.22 -15.67
N ASP A 320 -4.66 -22.29 -16.26
CA ASP A 320 -3.78 -21.15 -16.47
C ASP A 320 -4.39 -20.09 -17.38
N ASN A 321 -4.92 -20.52 -18.52
CA ASN A 321 -5.59 -19.64 -19.44
C ASN A 321 -6.73 -20.33 -20.22
N TYR A 322 -7.61 -19.50 -20.74
CA TYR A 322 -8.65 -19.87 -21.70
C TYR A 322 -8.53 -18.98 -22.93
N GLN A 323 -8.28 -19.59 -24.09
CA GLN A 323 -8.14 -18.87 -25.36
C GLN A 323 -9.41 -19.01 -26.20
N VAL A 324 -9.90 -17.87 -26.70
CA VAL A 324 -11.08 -17.71 -27.58
C VAL A 324 -10.59 -17.23 -28.96
N SER A 325 -9.74 -18.02 -29.61
CA SER A 325 -9.16 -17.69 -30.93
C SER A 325 -9.08 -18.94 -31.81
N HIS A 326 -9.82 -18.93 -32.92
CA HIS A 326 -9.99 -20.00 -33.93
C HIS A 326 -10.56 -21.34 -33.42
N THR A 327 -10.16 -21.78 -32.22
CA THR A 327 -10.70 -22.91 -31.46
C THR A 327 -10.63 -22.56 -29.98
N ASP A 328 -11.72 -22.77 -29.26
CA ASP A 328 -11.75 -22.56 -27.82
C ASP A 328 -10.87 -23.60 -27.14
N GLN A 329 -9.86 -23.16 -26.41
CA GLN A 329 -8.89 -24.05 -25.77
C GLN A 329 -8.63 -23.61 -24.34
N LEU A 330 -8.79 -24.57 -23.42
CA LEU A 330 -8.45 -24.43 -22.01
C LEU A 330 -7.08 -25.04 -21.76
N ALA A 331 -6.16 -24.28 -21.16
CA ALA A 331 -4.87 -24.81 -20.75
C ALA A 331 -5.01 -25.57 -19.43
N LEU A 332 -5.03 -26.89 -19.49
CA LEU A 332 -5.14 -27.80 -18.34
C LEU A 332 -3.83 -27.89 -17.53
N ARG A 333 -3.33 -26.74 -17.10
CA ARG A 333 -2.22 -26.61 -16.16
C ARG A 333 -2.49 -25.50 -15.17
N THR A 334 -1.87 -25.52 -14.00
CA THR A 334 -2.00 -24.47 -13.00
C THR A 334 -0.66 -24.12 -12.35
N SER A 335 -0.62 -23.00 -11.63
CA SER A 335 0.56 -22.47 -10.95
C SER A 335 0.20 -22.05 -9.52
N PRO A 336 1.18 -21.91 -8.61
CA PRO A 336 0.91 -21.48 -7.23
C PRO A 336 0.21 -20.11 -7.17
N THR A 337 0.59 -19.19 -8.05
CA THR A 337 -0.05 -17.87 -8.17
C THR A 337 -1.51 -17.98 -8.63
N ASN A 338 -1.80 -18.83 -9.64
CA ASN A 338 -3.18 -19.06 -10.08
C ASN A 338 -4.03 -19.65 -8.94
N ILE A 339 -3.50 -20.64 -8.21
CA ILE A 339 -4.18 -21.29 -7.08
C ILE A 339 -4.50 -20.28 -5.99
N GLY A 340 -3.50 -19.53 -5.51
CA GLY A 340 -3.69 -18.53 -4.44
C GLY A 340 -4.72 -17.47 -4.81
N LEU A 341 -4.64 -16.93 -6.03
CA LEU A 341 -5.61 -15.94 -6.51
C LEU A 341 -6.99 -16.56 -6.76
N GLY A 342 -7.10 -17.82 -7.15
CA GLY A 342 -8.38 -18.52 -7.32
C GLY A 342 -9.09 -18.77 -5.98
N MET A 343 -8.34 -19.08 -4.92
CA MET A 343 -8.88 -19.19 -3.57
C MET A 343 -9.37 -17.84 -3.04
N LEU A 344 -8.57 -16.77 -3.22
CA LEU A 344 -9.00 -15.41 -2.88
C LEU A 344 -10.19 -14.93 -3.72
N SER A 345 -10.27 -15.33 -5.00
CA SER A 345 -11.42 -15.04 -5.86
C SER A 345 -12.69 -15.71 -5.34
N THR A 346 -12.59 -16.89 -4.75
CA THR A 346 -13.71 -17.59 -4.11
C THR A 346 -14.19 -16.84 -2.87
N LEU A 347 -13.26 -16.32 -2.05
CA LEU A 347 -13.58 -15.44 -0.93
C LEU A 347 -14.27 -14.15 -1.41
N ALA A 348 -13.72 -13.50 -2.45
CA ALA A 348 -14.30 -12.29 -3.04
C ALA A 348 -15.71 -12.53 -3.59
N ALA A 349 -15.96 -13.69 -4.21
CA ALA A 349 -17.30 -14.05 -4.69
C ALA A 349 -18.32 -14.17 -3.55
N CYS A 350 -17.91 -14.72 -2.40
CA CYS A 350 -18.74 -14.73 -1.20
C CYS A 350 -19.02 -13.31 -0.70
N ASP A 351 -18.01 -12.42 -0.67
CA ASP A 351 -18.17 -11.01 -0.29
C ASP A 351 -19.13 -10.25 -1.21
N PHE A 352 -19.06 -10.50 -2.52
CA PHE A 352 -19.96 -9.90 -3.49
C PHE A 352 -21.40 -10.44 -3.41
N GLY A 353 -21.61 -11.59 -2.79
CA GLY A 353 -22.89 -12.30 -2.69
C GLY A 353 -23.18 -13.24 -3.87
N TYR A 354 -22.17 -13.56 -4.68
CA TYR A 354 -22.27 -14.39 -5.89
C TYR A 354 -22.41 -15.88 -5.60
N ILE A 355 -21.91 -16.31 -4.44
CA ILE A 355 -22.04 -17.65 -3.86
C ILE A 355 -22.30 -17.50 -2.37
N THR A 356 -22.90 -18.52 -1.75
CA THR A 356 -23.12 -18.55 -0.30
C THR A 356 -21.83 -18.91 0.46
N LEU A 357 -21.82 -18.69 1.77
CA LEU A 357 -20.70 -19.08 2.63
C LEU A 357 -20.43 -20.59 2.57
N ASP A 358 -21.47 -21.42 2.61
CA ASP A 358 -21.37 -22.87 2.47
C ASP A 358 -20.64 -23.25 1.17
N GLN A 359 -21.07 -22.67 0.04
CA GLN A 359 -20.45 -22.94 -1.26
C GLN A 359 -18.99 -22.48 -1.33
N ALA A 360 -18.65 -21.36 -0.69
CA ALA A 360 -17.27 -20.88 -0.62
C ALA A 360 -16.39 -21.84 0.19
N ILE A 361 -16.85 -22.27 1.38
CA ILE A 361 -16.13 -23.21 2.24
C ILE A 361 -15.94 -24.55 1.52
N ASP A 362 -16.98 -25.11 0.92
CA ASP A 362 -16.90 -26.38 0.20
C ASP A 362 -15.85 -26.33 -0.93
N ARG A 363 -15.89 -25.28 -1.76
CA ARG A 363 -14.92 -25.07 -2.85
C ARG A 363 -13.49 -24.99 -2.32
N LEU A 364 -13.26 -24.30 -1.21
CA LEU A 364 -11.94 -24.17 -0.59
C LEU A 364 -11.47 -25.49 0.05
N ILE A 365 -12.37 -26.25 0.66
CA ILE A 365 -12.09 -27.60 1.19
C ILE A 365 -11.67 -28.53 0.05
N TYR A 366 -12.39 -28.55 -1.07
CA TYR A 366 -12.01 -29.37 -2.22
C TYR A 366 -10.65 -28.96 -2.80
N THR A 367 -10.41 -27.64 -2.92
CA THR A 367 -9.12 -27.10 -3.36
C THR A 367 -7.99 -27.56 -2.43
N MET A 368 -8.15 -27.40 -1.11
CA MET A 368 -7.16 -27.83 -0.12
C MET A 368 -6.95 -29.35 -0.12
N GLY A 369 -8.02 -30.12 -0.34
CA GLY A 369 -7.95 -31.58 -0.53
C GLY A 369 -7.05 -31.95 -1.70
N THR A 370 -7.14 -31.25 -2.83
CA THR A 370 -6.24 -31.45 -3.97
C THR A 370 -4.81 -31.02 -3.65
N LEU A 371 -4.60 -29.87 -3.00
CA LEU A 371 -3.28 -29.34 -2.67
C LEU A 371 -2.45 -30.28 -1.79
N LYS A 372 -3.08 -30.96 -0.84
CA LYS A 372 -2.43 -31.96 0.02
C LYS A 372 -1.81 -33.13 -0.76
N ASN A 373 -2.33 -33.42 -1.96
CA ASN A 373 -1.87 -34.52 -2.81
C ASN A 373 -0.83 -34.09 -3.86
N LEU A 374 -0.58 -32.79 -4.02
CA LEU A 374 0.41 -32.30 -4.97
C LEU A 374 1.83 -32.61 -4.48
N GLU A 375 2.69 -32.97 -5.43
CA GLU A 375 4.12 -33.11 -5.17
C GLU A 375 4.72 -31.75 -4.80
N ARG A 376 5.49 -31.69 -3.72
CA ARG A 376 6.10 -30.46 -3.17
C ARG A 376 7.59 -30.65 -2.93
N HIS A 377 8.33 -29.56 -2.88
CA HIS A 377 9.77 -29.56 -2.57
C HIS A 377 10.07 -28.55 -1.48
N GLU A 378 10.64 -28.98 -0.34
CA GLU A 378 10.85 -28.12 0.84
C GLU A 378 9.54 -27.42 1.30
N GLY A 379 8.40 -28.11 1.14
CA GLY A 379 7.05 -27.58 1.37
C GLY A 379 6.50 -26.69 0.25
N HIS A 380 7.34 -26.19 -0.66
CA HIS A 380 6.92 -25.33 -1.76
C HIS A 380 6.12 -26.10 -2.83
N LEU A 381 5.12 -25.42 -3.38
CA LEU A 381 4.53 -25.79 -4.67
C LEU A 381 5.52 -25.50 -5.80
N LEU A 382 5.49 -26.34 -6.83
CA LEU A 382 6.25 -26.17 -8.07
C LEU A 382 5.50 -25.24 -9.03
N ASN A 383 6.23 -24.59 -9.94
CA ASN A 383 5.67 -23.55 -10.82
C ASN A 383 4.48 -24.02 -11.67
N TRP A 384 4.47 -25.29 -12.08
CA TRP A 384 3.46 -25.80 -12.99
C TRP A 384 3.05 -27.23 -12.64
N TYR A 385 1.74 -27.46 -12.59
CA TYR A 385 1.13 -28.79 -12.49
C TYR A 385 0.17 -29.02 -13.65
N SER A 386 0.15 -30.24 -14.18
CA SER A 386 -0.90 -30.73 -15.08
C SER A 386 -2.21 -30.89 -14.31
N LEU A 387 -3.33 -30.44 -14.85
CA LEU A 387 -4.65 -30.66 -14.26
C LEU A 387 -5.26 -32.01 -14.65
N GLU A 388 -4.67 -32.71 -15.63
CA GLU A 388 -5.14 -34.03 -16.05
C GLU A 388 -4.70 -35.13 -15.06
N ASP A 389 -3.48 -35.06 -14.55
CA ASP A 389 -2.88 -36.09 -13.70
C ASP A 389 -2.18 -35.57 -12.44
N LEU A 390 -2.29 -34.26 -12.16
CA LEU A 390 -1.72 -33.58 -11.00
C LEU A 390 -0.19 -33.67 -10.87
N LYS A 391 0.50 -34.09 -11.94
CA LYS A 391 1.97 -34.17 -11.93
C LYS A 391 2.61 -32.82 -12.22
N PRO A 392 3.76 -32.52 -11.61
CA PRO A 392 4.55 -31.35 -11.97
C PRO A 392 5.03 -31.40 -13.42
N LEU A 393 4.96 -30.26 -14.12
CA LEU A 393 5.51 -30.13 -15.46
C LEU A 393 7.02 -29.85 -15.42
N ASN A 394 7.73 -30.25 -16.48
CA ASN A 394 9.14 -29.94 -16.62
C ASN A 394 9.36 -28.54 -17.22
N PRO A 395 10.38 -27.79 -16.76
CA PRO A 395 11.27 -28.11 -15.66
C PRO A 395 10.59 -28.00 -14.29
N ARG A 396 10.87 -28.96 -13.38
CA ARG A 396 10.43 -28.89 -11.98
C ARG A 396 11.17 -27.75 -11.28
N TYR A 397 10.46 -26.68 -10.97
CA TYR A 397 11.04 -25.42 -10.50
C TYR A 397 10.24 -24.83 -9.34
N VAL A 398 10.94 -24.33 -8.32
CA VAL A 398 10.38 -23.57 -7.19
C VAL A 398 10.69 -22.10 -7.39
N SER A 399 9.67 -21.24 -7.39
CA SER A 399 9.80 -19.79 -7.53
C SER A 399 9.66 -19.08 -6.19
N SER A 400 10.60 -18.18 -5.86
CA SER A 400 10.56 -17.38 -4.63
C SER A 400 9.37 -16.43 -4.58
N VAL A 401 9.03 -15.83 -5.73
CA VAL A 401 7.89 -14.90 -5.85
C VAL A 401 6.58 -15.65 -5.69
N ASP A 402 6.40 -16.76 -6.43
CA ASP A 402 5.15 -17.51 -6.37
C ASP A 402 4.92 -18.09 -4.98
N SER A 403 5.98 -18.56 -4.31
CA SER A 403 5.90 -19.05 -2.92
C SER A 403 5.48 -17.95 -1.95
N GLY A 404 6.12 -16.78 -2.04
CA GLY A 404 5.80 -15.64 -1.18
C GLY A 404 4.37 -15.11 -1.40
N ASN A 405 3.94 -15.00 -2.65
CA ASN A 405 2.58 -14.59 -3.01
C ASN A 405 1.55 -15.60 -2.53
N PHE A 406 1.85 -16.89 -2.67
CA PHE A 406 0.95 -17.95 -2.23
C PHE A 406 0.76 -17.96 -0.72
N ILE A 407 1.84 -17.81 0.07
CA ILE A 407 1.72 -17.67 1.53
C ILE A 407 0.90 -16.44 1.90
N ALA A 408 1.16 -15.29 1.25
CA ALA A 408 0.37 -14.09 1.46
C ALA A 408 -1.12 -14.33 1.19
N ALA A 409 -1.45 -15.05 0.12
CA ALA A 409 -2.83 -15.40 -0.22
C ALA A 409 -3.46 -16.33 0.84
N LEU A 410 -2.73 -17.34 1.33
CA LEU A 410 -3.21 -18.21 2.41
C LEU A 410 -3.49 -17.44 3.70
N TRP A 411 -2.61 -16.49 4.08
CA TRP A 411 -2.80 -15.66 5.27
C TRP A 411 -4.00 -14.73 5.12
N THR A 412 -4.15 -14.09 3.96
CA THR A 412 -5.32 -13.25 3.67
C THR A 412 -6.61 -14.08 3.68
N LEU A 413 -6.57 -15.30 3.13
CA LEU A 413 -7.73 -16.20 3.14
C LEU A 413 -8.10 -16.63 4.56
N ASP A 414 -7.14 -17.03 5.39
CA ASP A 414 -7.38 -17.42 6.79
C ASP A 414 -8.06 -16.30 7.58
N GLN A 415 -7.57 -15.06 7.45
CA GLN A 415 -8.15 -13.88 8.09
C GLN A 415 -9.50 -13.50 7.47
N GLY A 416 -9.67 -13.66 6.16
CA GLY A 416 -10.93 -13.40 5.47
C GLY A 416 -12.04 -14.36 5.89
N LEU A 417 -11.71 -15.65 6.05
CA LEU A 417 -12.64 -16.65 6.59
C LEU A 417 -13.06 -16.31 8.02
N GLU A 418 -12.10 -15.95 8.88
CA GLU A 418 -12.37 -15.52 10.25
C GLU A 418 -13.34 -14.33 10.30
N GLU A 419 -13.17 -13.36 9.39
CA GLU A 419 -14.05 -12.21 9.29
C GLU A 419 -15.45 -12.61 8.82
N ILE A 420 -15.57 -13.37 7.73
CA ILE A 420 -16.86 -13.73 7.14
C ILE A 420 -17.69 -14.59 8.10
N LEU A 421 -17.07 -15.52 8.84
CA LEU A 421 -17.78 -16.35 9.82
C LEU A 421 -18.41 -15.53 10.97
N LYS A 422 -17.85 -14.35 11.26
CA LYS A 422 -18.36 -13.40 12.27
C LYS A 422 -19.34 -12.38 11.71
N ARG A 423 -19.47 -12.27 10.39
CA ARG A 423 -20.48 -11.39 9.77
C ARG A 423 -21.87 -12.04 9.86
N PRO A 424 -22.95 -11.24 9.82
CA PRO A 424 -24.31 -11.77 9.75
C PRO A 424 -24.49 -12.73 8.55
N LEU A 425 -25.22 -13.82 8.77
CA LEU A 425 -25.45 -14.88 7.77
C LEU A 425 -26.08 -14.35 6.47
N LEU A 426 -26.93 -13.33 6.59
CA LEU A 426 -27.50 -12.60 5.47
C LEU A 426 -27.19 -11.11 5.65
N GLY A 427 -26.93 -10.45 4.54
CA GLY A 427 -26.64 -9.02 4.51
C GLY A 427 -26.95 -8.41 3.15
N PRO A 428 -26.63 -7.13 2.93
CA PRO A 428 -26.92 -6.45 1.67
C PRO A 428 -26.16 -7.01 0.46
N SER A 429 -25.13 -7.83 0.69
CA SER A 429 -24.40 -8.53 -0.37
C SER A 429 -25.26 -9.55 -1.11
N ALA A 430 -26.14 -10.29 -0.43
CA ALA A 430 -27.00 -11.31 -1.04
C ALA A 430 -27.91 -10.75 -2.16
N PRO A 431 -28.77 -9.74 -1.91
CA PRO A 431 -29.51 -9.09 -2.99
C PRO A 431 -28.57 -8.32 -3.94
N GLY A 432 -27.43 -7.82 -3.45
CA GLY A 432 -26.42 -7.16 -4.28
C GLY A 432 -25.82 -8.04 -5.37
N GLY A 433 -25.52 -9.31 -5.07
CA GLY A 433 -25.03 -10.30 -6.03
C GLY A 433 -26.06 -10.60 -7.12
N LEU A 434 -27.30 -10.87 -6.71
CA LEU A 434 -28.43 -11.09 -7.60
C LEU A 434 -28.69 -9.86 -8.50
N LEU A 435 -28.51 -8.66 -7.96
CA LEU A 435 -28.60 -7.42 -8.73
C LEU A 435 -27.51 -7.35 -9.81
N ASP A 436 -26.26 -7.68 -9.48
CA ASP A 436 -25.16 -7.67 -10.45
C ASP A 436 -25.42 -8.67 -11.60
N THR A 437 -25.85 -9.89 -11.25
CA THR A 437 -26.21 -10.94 -12.22
C THR A 437 -27.38 -10.50 -13.09
N GLY A 438 -28.44 -9.95 -12.49
CA GLY A 438 -29.61 -9.48 -13.21
C GLY A 438 -29.34 -8.26 -14.09
N GLU A 439 -28.41 -7.38 -13.71
CA GLU A 439 -28.00 -6.26 -14.56
C GLU A 439 -27.23 -6.72 -15.80
N ILE A 440 -26.40 -7.76 -15.68
CA ILE A 440 -25.77 -8.42 -16.83
C ILE A 440 -26.82 -9.05 -17.74
N LEU A 441 -27.78 -9.79 -17.16
CA LEU A 441 -28.89 -10.38 -17.91
C LEU A 441 -29.64 -9.30 -18.70
N LEU A 442 -29.99 -8.17 -18.09
CA LEU A 442 -30.66 -7.07 -18.78
C LEU A 442 -29.82 -6.49 -19.93
N GLN A 443 -28.49 -6.41 -19.78
CA GLN A 443 -27.60 -5.96 -20.86
C GLN A 443 -27.62 -6.94 -22.05
N GLU A 444 -27.59 -8.24 -21.80
CA GLU A 444 -27.66 -9.28 -22.84
C GLU A 444 -29.00 -9.27 -23.58
N LEU A 445 -30.12 -9.19 -22.84
CA LEU A 445 -31.46 -9.14 -23.43
C LEU A 445 -31.65 -7.92 -24.33
N LYS A 446 -31.15 -6.74 -23.92
CA LYS A 446 -31.18 -5.52 -24.73
C LYS A 446 -30.33 -5.64 -25.99
N THR A 447 -29.16 -6.26 -25.88
CA THR A 447 -28.22 -6.40 -27.00
C THR A 447 -28.75 -7.36 -28.06
N LYS A 448 -29.40 -8.46 -27.63
CA LYS A 448 -29.92 -9.51 -28.52
C LYS A 448 -31.33 -9.26 -29.07
N LYS A 449 -31.93 -8.09 -28.79
CA LYS A 449 -33.26 -7.66 -29.28
C LYS A 449 -34.40 -8.63 -28.93
N THR A 450 -34.37 -9.17 -27.72
CA THR A 450 -35.44 -9.94 -27.05
C THR A 450 -36.77 -9.18 -27.02
N SER A 451 -37.92 -9.88 -26.87
CA SER A 451 -39.23 -9.25 -26.71
C SER A 451 -39.25 -8.12 -25.66
N PRO A 452 -39.90 -6.98 -25.95
CA PRO A 452 -40.06 -5.89 -24.99
C PRO A 452 -40.72 -6.29 -23.67
N GLU A 453 -41.56 -7.33 -23.68
CA GLU A 453 -42.25 -7.85 -22.48
C GLU A 453 -41.25 -8.45 -21.49
N ILE A 454 -40.30 -9.25 -21.98
CA ILE A 454 -39.24 -9.87 -21.15
C ILE A 454 -38.30 -8.79 -20.60
N ILE A 455 -37.95 -7.79 -21.42
CA ILE A 455 -37.12 -6.66 -20.97
C ILE A 455 -37.82 -5.88 -19.86
N ARG A 456 -39.14 -5.67 -19.98
CA ARG A 456 -39.94 -5.01 -18.94
C ARG A 456 -39.99 -5.83 -17.66
N ALA A 457 -40.24 -7.14 -17.76
CA ALA A 457 -40.25 -8.04 -16.63
C ALA A 457 -38.89 -8.04 -15.90
N ALA A 458 -37.77 -8.06 -16.65
CA ALA A 458 -36.43 -7.96 -16.07
C ALA A 458 -36.19 -6.61 -15.37
N ILE A 459 -36.69 -5.49 -15.89
CA ILE A 459 -36.57 -4.17 -15.23
C ILE A 459 -37.39 -4.13 -13.93
N GLU A 460 -38.63 -4.63 -13.95
CA GLU A 460 -39.49 -4.70 -12.77
C GLU A 460 -38.87 -5.59 -11.68
N PHE A 461 -38.28 -6.72 -12.08
CA PHE A 461 -37.51 -7.61 -11.22
C PHE A 461 -36.28 -6.91 -10.59
N LEU A 462 -35.49 -6.16 -11.36
CA LEU A 462 -34.33 -5.45 -10.81
C LEU A 462 -34.72 -4.34 -9.83
N ASN A 463 -35.89 -3.71 -10.03
CA ASN A 463 -36.39 -2.73 -9.06
C ASN A 463 -36.80 -3.39 -7.75
N LEU A 464 -37.40 -4.59 -7.79
CA LEU A 464 -37.68 -5.38 -6.59
C LEU A 464 -36.41 -5.63 -5.76
N ILE A 465 -35.29 -5.99 -6.41
CA ILE A 465 -34.02 -6.21 -5.71
C ILE A 465 -33.47 -4.91 -5.11
N ARG A 466 -33.58 -3.78 -5.83
CA ARG A 466 -33.07 -2.48 -5.36
C ARG A 466 -33.83 -1.92 -4.17
N GLU A 467 -35.11 -2.27 -4.04
CA GLU A 467 -35.99 -1.88 -2.93
C GLU A 467 -35.91 -2.85 -1.74
N CYS A 468 -34.99 -3.82 -1.79
CA CYS A 468 -34.87 -4.82 -0.73
C CYS A 468 -34.47 -4.17 0.61
N PRO A 469 -35.25 -4.39 1.67
CA PRO A 469 -35.03 -3.81 2.99
C PRO A 469 -33.85 -4.48 3.73
N SER A 470 -33.42 -3.86 4.84
CA SER A 470 -32.24 -4.28 5.59
C SER A 470 -32.52 -5.13 6.84
N GLY A 471 -33.77 -5.21 7.33
CA GLY A 471 -34.12 -6.00 8.51
C GLY A 471 -34.09 -7.51 8.25
N ALA A 472 -33.84 -8.32 9.29
CA ALA A 472 -33.65 -9.77 9.17
C ALA A 472 -34.82 -10.48 8.47
N LEU A 473 -36.01 -10.35 9.03
CA LEU A 473 -37.23 -10.96 8.50
C LEU A 473 -37.58 -10.41 7.10
N ASP A 474 -37.42 -9.11 6.91
CA ASP A 474 -37.78 -8.47 5.65
C ASP A 474 -36.82 -8.88 4.53
N LEU A 475 -35.53 -9.09 4.83
CA LEU A 475 -34.55 -9.59 3.88
C LEU A 475 -34.84 -11.05 3.49
N VAL A 476 -35.20 -11.91 4.46
CA VAL A 476 -35.62 -13.29 4.18
C VAL A 476 -36.85 -13.32 3.26
N ARG A 477 -37.89 -12.55 3.60
CA ARG A 477 -39.11 -12.43 2.77
C ARG A 477 -38.81 -11.84 1.39
N CYS A 478 -37.92 -10.85 1.32
CA CYS A 478 -37.47 -10.25 0.06
C CYS A 478 -36.78 -11.29 -0.83
N LEU A 479 -35.84 -12.08 -0.31
CA LEU A 479 -35.14 -13.13 -1.07
C LEU A 479 -36.08 -14.24 -1.55
N ARG A 480 -37.06 -14.64 -0.73
CA ARG A 480 -38.14 -15.56 -1.15
C ARG A 480 -38.94 -14.99 -2.33
N ARG A 481 -39.33 -13.72 -2.25
CA ARG A 481 -40.06 -13.03 -3.33
C ARG A 481 -39.20 -12.89 -4.59
N ILE A 482 -37.91 -12.59 -4.43
CA ILE A 482 -36.95 -12.53 -5.53
C ILE A 482 -36.87 -13.89 -6.22
N HIS A 483 -36.71 -14.99 -5.48
CA HIS A 483 -36.65 -16.33 -6.06
C HIS A 483 -37.90 -16.66 -6.90
N THR A 484 -39.11 -16.39 -6.39
CA THR A 484 -40.36 -16.55 -7.17
C THR A 484 -40.37 -15.69 -8.44
N GLY A 485 -39.84 -14.46 -8.34
CA GLY A 485 -39.67 -13.56 -9.48
C GLY A 485 -38.68 -14.09 -10.51
N VAL A 486 -37.57 -14.71 -10.07
CA VAL A 486 -36.58 -15.35 -10.95
C VAL A 486 -37.21 -16.51 -11.70
N THR A 487 -37.90 -17.43 -11.02
CA THR A 487 -38.58 -18.58 -11.67
C THR A 487 -39.61 -18.11 -12.71
N SER A 488 -40.31 -17.01 -12.44
CA SER A 488 -41.26 -16.42 -13.38
C SER A 488 -40.54 -15.85 -14.62
N LEU A 489 -39.43 -15.13 -14.41
CA LEU A 489 -38.63 -14.55 -15.49
C LEU A 489 -37.97 -15.63 -16.35
N THR A 490 -37.37 -16.66 -15.75
CA THR A 490 -36.74 -17.78 -16.48
C THR A 490 -37.77 -18.59 -17.25
N GLY A 491 -38.98 -18.79 -16.68
CA GLY A 491 -40.10 -19.43 -17.37
C GLY A 491 -40.55 -18.68 -18.64
N LEU A 492 -40.61 -17.35 -18.60
CA LEU A 492 -40.91 -16.52 -19.77
C LEU A 492 -39.83 -16.61 -20.86
N MET A 493 -38.57 -16.77 -20.45
CA MET A 493 -37.42 -16.87 -21.35
C MET A 493 -37.27 -18.24 -22.01
N ALA A 494 -37.86 -19.30 -21.45
CA ALA A 494 -37.72 -20.67 -21.97
C ALA A 494 -38.19 -20.84 -23.43
N GLY A 495 -39.03 -19.93 -23.95
CA GLY A 495 -39.50 -19.92 -25.33
C GLY A 495 -38.71 -19.05 -26.32
N GLU A 496 -37.79 -18.18 -25.85
CA GLU A 496 -36.94 -17.35 -26.71
C GLU A 496 -35.53 -17.94 -26.77
N GLY A 497 -35.08 -18.33 -27.97
CA GLY A 497 -33.80 -19.04 -28.13
C GLY A 497 -32.60 -18.29 -27.53
N ASN A 498 -31.73 -19.02 -26.81
CA ASN A 498 -30.35 -18.77 -26.31
C ASN A 498 -29.89 -17.33 -25.91
N ALA A 499 -30.76 -16.33 -25.87
CA ALA A 499 -30.43 -14.95 -25.54
C ALA A 499 -30.41 -14.77 -24.02
N GLY A 500 -29.21 -14.67 -23.43
CA GLY A 500 -29.04 -14.49 -21.99
C GLY A 500 -29.30 -15.75 -21.16
N ALA A 501 -29.47 -16.92 -21.79
CA ALA A 501 -29.80 -18.18 -21.13
C ALA A 501 -28.80 -18.54 -20.00
N TYR A 502 -27.50 -18.34 -20.24
CA TYR A 502 -26.48 -18.55 -19.22
C TYR A 502 -26.74 -17.70 -17.97
N TRP A 503 -26.91 -16.39 -18.12
CA TRP A 503 -27.09 -15.47 -16.99
C TRP A 503 -28.45 -15.63 -16.30
N ALA A 504 -29.48 -16.05 -17.04
CA ALA A 504 -30.77 -16.43 -16.46
C ALA A 504 -30.62 -17.70 -15.58
N GLY A 505 -29.90 -18.72 -16.06
CA GLY A 505 -29.60 -19.91 -15.28
C GLY A 505 -28.72 -19.64 -14.07
N GLN A 506 -27.73 -18.75 -14.19
CA GLN A 506 -26.92 -18.31 -13.05
C GLN A 506 -27.75 -17.57 -12.01
N LEU A 507 -28.68 -16.70 -12.43
CA LEU A 507 -29.58 -15.99 -11.52
C LEU A 507 -30.51 -16.97 -10.77
N GLU A 508 -31.01 -18.00 -11.47
CA GLU A 508 -31.81 -19.07 -10.88
C GLU A 508 -31.01 -19.89 -9.86
N SER A 509 -29.80 -20.32 -10.23
CA SER A 509 -28.89 -21.05 -9.35
C SER A 509 -28.51 -20.24 -8.11
N GLU A 510 -28.17 -18.96 -8.28
CA GLU A 510 -27.80 -18.05 -7.18
C GLU A 510 -28.98 -17.82 -6.23
N SER A 511 -30.17 -17.58 -6.78
CA SER A 511 -31.38 -17.42 -5.96
C SER A 511 -31.73 -18.69 -5.20
N SER A 512 -31.62 -19.86 -5.84
CA SER A 512 -31.88 -21.16 -5.22
C SER A 512 -30.89 -21.45 -4.09
N ALA A 513 -29.62 -21.14 -4.28
CA ALA A 513 -28.59 -21.30 -3.25
C ALA A 513 -28.87 -20.44 -2.02
N TRP A 514 -29.30 -19.18 -2.19
CA TRP A 514 -29.71 -18.32 -1.07
C TRP A 514 -30.96 -18.84 -0.35
N ILE A 515 -31.91 -19.43 -1.08
CA ILE A 515 -33.09 -20.06 -0.49
C ILE A 515 -32.73 -21.31 0.32
N GLU A 516 -31.84 -22.15 -0.19
CA GLU A 516 -31.32 -23.31 0.53
C GLU A 516 -30.58 -22.87 1.80
N TYR A 517 -29.77 -21.81 1.71
CA TYR A 517 -29.06 -21.22 2.84
C TYR A 517 -30.03 -20.69 3.92
N ILE A 518 -31.10 -20.00 3.52
CA ILE A 518 -32.18 -19.59 4.44
C ILE A 518 -32.84 -20.81 5.08
N ASN A 519 -33.15 -21.83 4.29
CA ASN A 519 -33.79 -23.07 4.77
C ASN A 519 -32.91 -23.82 5.77
N ARG A 520 -31.58 -23.74 5.61
CA ARG A 520 -30.62 -24.40 6.49
C ARG A 520 -30.50 -23.68 7.83
N TYR A 521 -30.42 -22.34 7.83
CA TYR A 521 -30.04 -21.59 9.03
C TYR A 521 -31.13 -20.73 9.66
N LEU A 522 -32.13 -20.26 8.91
CA LEU A 522 -32.99 -19.13 9.30
C LEU A 522 -34.50 -19.41 9.25
N VAL A 523 -34.94 -20.66 9.05
CA VAL A 523 -36.38 -21.02 9.05
C VAL A 523 -37.09 -20.58 10.33
N TRP A 524 -36.41 -20.64 11.46
CA TRP A 524 -36.95 -20.22 12.75
C TRP A 524 -37.34 -18.74 12.79
N VAL A 525 -36.72 -17.87 11.97
CA VAL A 525 -37.09 -16.44 11.86
C VAL A 525 -38.49 -16.28 11.28
N GLU A 526 -38.82 -17.06 10.25
CA GLU A 526 -40.14 -17.05 9.62
C GLU A 526 -41.22 -17.61 10.57
N ILE A 527 -40.90 -18.67 11.33
CA ILE A 527 -41.79 -19.25 12.34
C ILE A 527 -42.06 -18.24 13.48
N LEU A 528 -41.02 -17.55 13.95
CA LEU A 528 -41.13 -16.53 14.99
C LEU A 528 -42.09 -15.40 14.56
N ALA A 529 -42.06 -15.03 13.29
CA ALA A 529 -42.90 -14.00 12.71
C ALA A 529 -44.36 -14.41 12.42
N GLU A 530 -44.75 -15.67 12.69
CA GLU A 530 -46.15 -16.13 12.55
C GLU A 530 -47.07 -15.52 13.64
N ARG A 531 -46.51 -15.09 14.77
CA ARG A 531 -47.23 -14.45 15.88
C ARG A 531 -46.90 -12.96 15.94
N SER A 532 -47.89 -12.15 16.34
CA SER A 532 -47.72 -10.71 16.54
C SER A 532 -46.82 -10.41 17.74
N GLU A 533 -46.15 -9.24 17.72
CA GLU A 533 -45.34 -8.81 18.86
C GLU A 533 -46.12 -8.87 20.18
N SER A 534 -47.36 -8.39 20.19
CA SER A 534 -48.25 -8.40 21.36
C SER A 534 -48.50 -9.79 21.92
N GLU A 535 -48.65 -10.81 21.07
CA GLU A 535 -48.84 -12.20 21.53
C GLU A 535 -47.57 -12.75 22.17
N ILE A 536 -46.39 -12.43 21.62
CA ILE A 536 -45.09 -12.85 22.15
C ILE A 536 -44.82 -12.19 23.51
N ARG A 537 -45.15 -10.89 23.67
CA ARG A 537 -45.01 -10.18 24.96
C ARG A 537 -45.96 -10.73 26.02
N LEU A 538 -47.21 -11.02 25.63
CA LEU A 538 -48.20 -11.63 26.54
C LEU A 538 -47.78 -13.03 27.02
N ALA A 539 -47.00 -13.75 26.21
CA ALA A 539 -46.40 -15.03 26.57
C ALA A 539 -45.13 -14.92 27.45
N GLY A 540 -44.66 -13.70 27.78
CA GLY A 540 -43.44 -13.48 28.55
C GLY A 540 -42.15 -13.78 27.79
N LEU A 541 -42.21 -13.79 26.45
CA LEU A 541 -41.11 -14.16 25.55
C LEU A 541 -40.48 -12.92 24.88
N ASP A 542 -40.44 -11.78 25.59
CA ASP A 542 -39.96 -10.50 25.05
C ASP A 542 -38.54 -10.56 24.47
N SER A 543 -37.68 -11.43 25.00
CA SER A 543 -36.30 -11.59 24.53
C SER A 543 -36.22 -12.06 23.08
N LEU A 544 -37.18 -12.87 22.62
CA LEU A 544 -37.23 -13.39 21.25
C LEU A 544 -37.52 -12.30 20.22
N LEU A 545 -38.18 -11.21 20.59
CA LEU A 545 -38.50 -10.12 19.65
C LEU A 545 -37.24 -9.45 19.09
N THR A 546 -36.15 -9.43 19.87
CA THR A 546 -34.86 -8.88 19.40
C THR A 546 -34.24 -9.69 18.26
N CYS A 547 -34.63 -10.96 18.09
CA CYS A 547 -34.17 -11.80 17.00
C CYS A 547 -34.80 -11.48 15.64
N LEU A 548 -35.86 -10.66 15.59
CA LEU A 548 -36.53 -10.30 14.33
C LEU A 548 -35.85 -9.11 13.61
N ASP A 549 -35.09 -8.31 14.36
CA ASP A 549 -34.42 -7.11 13.84
C ASP A 549 -33.02 -7.44 13.29
N ASP A 550 -32.27 -8.29 13.98
CA ASP A 550 -30.89 -8.65 13.65
C ASP A 550 -30.76 -10.07 13.06
N ILE A 551 -29.69 -10.29 12.30
CA ILE A 551 -29.36 -11.59 11.70
C ILE A 551 -28.12 -12.14 12.43
N PRO A 552 -28.14 -13.38 12.94
CA PRO A 552 -26.96 -13.94 13.59
C PRO A 552 -25.82 -14.15 12.58
N SER A 553 -24.59 -14.07 13.07
CA SER A 553 -23.44 -14.68 12.40
C SER A 553 -23.45 -16.20 12.54
N LEU A 554 -22.63 -16.89 11.74
CA LEU A 554 -22.51 -18.34 11.83
C LEU A 554 -22.00 -18.77 13.21
N TYR A 555 -20.98 -18.07 13.75
CA TYR A 555 -20.48 -18.31 15.12
C TYR A 555 -21.54 -18.09 16.19
N SER A 556 -22.23 -16.94 16.17
CA SER A 556 -23.27 -16.65 17.18
C SER A 556 -24.42 -17.65 17.13
N LEU A 557 -24.79 -18.14 15.95
CA LEU A 557 -25.83 -19.16 15.81
C LEU A 557 -25.35 -20.53 16.32
N ALA A 558 -24.10 -20.92 16.00
CA ALA A 558 -23.49 -22.16 16.45
C ALA A 558 -23.36 -22.24 17.98
N ASP A 559 -22.91 -21.14 18.61
CA ASP A 559 -22.79 -21.06 20.07
C ASP A 559 -24.16 -20.89 20.75
N GLY A 560 -25.15 -20.39 20.00
CA GLY A 560 -26.45 -19.98 20.51
C GLY A 560 -26.39 -18.70 21.35
N GLN A 561 -25.38 -17.87 21.10
CA GLN A 561 -25.19 -16.56 21.73
C GLN A 561 -25.67 -15.46 20.78
N PHE A 562 -26.99 -15.26 20.71
CA PHE A 562 -27.62 -14.29 19.82
C PHE A 562 -28.96 -13.78 20.38
N GLY A 563 -29.12 -12.45 20.44
CA GLY A 563 -30.43 -11.79 20.52
C GLY A 563 -31.41 -12.37 21.55
N GLY A 564 -31.08 -12.39 22.84
CA GLY A 564 -32.03 -12.86 23.86
C GLY A 564 -32.31 -14.37 23.87
N LEU A 565 -31.63 -15.15 23.01
CA LEU A 565 -31.64 -16.63 23.01
C LEU A 565 -30.58 -17.22 23.95
N ASP A 566 -29.65 -16.42 24.46
CA ASP A 566 -28.54 -16.86 25.33
C ASP A 566 -29.03 -17.56 26.62
N SER A 567 -30.20 -17.12 27.11
CA SER A 567 -30.88 -17.65 28.30
C SER A 567 -32.17 -18.41 27.98
N PHE A 568 -32.43 -18.69 26.70
CA PHE A 568 -33.65 -19.35 26.26
C PHE A 568 -33.49 -20.87 26.44
N ASP A 569 -34.11 -21.41 27.50
CA ASP A 569 -34.32 -22.87 27.66
C ASP A 569 -35.74 -23.24 27.20
N PRO A 570 -35.89 -23.73 25.95
CA PRO A 570 -37.19 -24.09 25.41
C PRO A 570 -37.84 -25.24 26.19
N GLY A 571 -37.08 -26.14 26.81
CA GLY A 571 -37.63 -27.26 27.57
C GLY A 571 -38.39 -26.81 28.82
N GLU A 572 -37.85 -25.81 29.53
CA GLU A 572 -38.48 -25.25 30.73
C GLU A 572 -39.74 -24.43 30.36
N LEU A 573 -39.66 -23.57 29.34
CA LEU A 573 -40.77 -22.74 28.86
C LEU A 573 -41.93 -23.55 28.27
N ILE A 574 -41.66 -24.55 27.44
CA ILE A 574 -42.68 -25.43 26.84
C ILE A 574 -43.46 -26.19 27.93
N SER A 575 -42.83 -26.49 29.06
CA SER A 575 -43.47 -27.18 30.19
C SER A 575 -44.44 -26.29 30.99
N GLN A 576 -44.24 -24.96 30.95
CA GLN A 576 -45.03 -23.98 31.70
C GLN A 576 -46.23 -23.43 30.91
N ILE A 577 -46.24 -23.57 29.59
CA ILE A 577 -47.31 -23.08 28.71
C ILE A 577 -48.47 -24.08 28.66
N GLN A 578 -49.66 -23.64 29.04
CA GLN A 578 -50.88 -24.46 29.00
C GLN A 578 -51.67 -24.34 27.69
N ASP A 579 -51.47 -23.27 26.90
CA ASP A 579 -52.13 -23.07 25.62
C ASP A 579 -51.56 -24.05 24.56
N PRO A 580 -52.37 -24.98 24.02
CA PRO A 580 -51.91 -25.96 23.02
C PRO A 580 -51.37 -25.33 21.73
N GLU A 581 -51.93 -24.20 21.28
CA GLU A 581 -51.47 -23.54 20.06
C GLU A 581 -50.11 -22.87 20.24
N LEU A 582 -49.94 -22.15 21.35
CA LEU A 582 -48.69 -21.48 21.68
C LEU A 582 -47.58 -22.52 21.92
N LYS A 583 -47.92 -23.62 22.60
CA LYS A 583 -47.01 -24.75 22.83
C LYS A 583 -46.53 -25.37 21.51
N GLY A 584 -47.45 -25.71 20.61
CA GLY A 584 -47.09 -26.30 19.31
C GLY A 584 -46.27 -25.35 18.42
N TRP A 585 -46.53 -24.04 18.48
CA TRP A 585 -45.70 -23.04 17.81
C TRP A 585 -44.28 -22.99 18.38
N LEU A 586 -44.12 -22.97 19.71
CA LEU A 586 -42.83 -22.91 20.38
C LEU A 586 -42.01 -24.18 20.15
N GLU A 587 -42.66 -25.35 20.08
CA GLU A 587 -42.04 -26.63 19.71
C GLU A 587 -41.46 -26.58 18.28
N ARG A 588 -42.23 -26.07 17.30
CA ARG A 588 -41.74 -25.90 15.91
C ARG A 588 -40.59 -24.90 15.82
N PHE A 589 -40.70 -23.77 16.54
CA PHE A 589 -39.63 -22.78 16.61
C PHE A 589 -38.34 -23.41 17.16
N ASN A 590 -38.44 -24.11 18.30
CA ASN A 590 -37.30 -24.75 18.94
C ASN A 590 -36.65 -25.81 18.04
N GLU A 591 -37.45 -26.63 17.36
CA GLU A 591 -36.93 -27.63 16.42
C GLU A 591 -36.15 -26.96 15.28
N ALA A 592 -36.72 -25.92 14.65
CA ALA A 592 -36.09 -25.19 13.57
C ALA A 592 -34.81 -24.46 14.02
N TYR A 593 -34.84 -23.83 15.20
CA TYR A 593 -33.69 -23.14 15.78
C TYR A 593 -32.57 -24.12 16.15
N SER A 594 -32.89 -25.22 16.83
CA SER A 594 -31.92 -26.26 17.20
C SER A 594 -31.27 -26.89 15.98
N ARG A 595 -32.05 -27.08 14.90
CA ARG A 595 -31.54 -27.56 13.61
C ARG A 595 -30.60 -26.56 12.96
N GLY A 596 -30.97 -25.28 12.92
CA GLY A 596 -30.12 -24.21 12.40
C GLY A 596 -28.80 -24.08 13.19
N LYS A 597 -28.87 -24.16 14.52
CA LYS A 597 -27.71 -24.20 15.42
C LYS A 597 -26.80 -25.39 15.13
N TRP A 598 -27.37 -26.58 14.96
CA TRP A 598 -26.60 -27.79 14.64
C TRP A 598 -25.84 -27.65 13.31
N PHE A 599 -26.52 -27.21 12.24
CA PHE A 599 -25.88 -26.96 10.96
C PHE A 599 -24.80 -25.87 11.05
N ALA A 600 -25.05 -24.81 11.81
CA ALA A 600 -24.06 -23.75 12.00
C ALA A 600 -22.81 -24.29 12.70
N GLY A 601 -22.97 -25.13 13.72
CA GLY A 601 -21.85 -25.79 14.41
C GLY A 601 -21.06 -26.73 13.50
N GLU A 602 -21.72 -27.50 12.63
CA GLU A 602 -21.06 -28.34 11.62
C GLU A 602 -20.21 -27.49 10.67
N MET A 603 -20.79 -26.42 10.12
CA MET A 603 -20.12 -25.55 9.16
C MET A 603 -18.96 -24.76 9.80
N VAL A 604 -19.11 -24.30 11.05
CA VAL A 604 -18.00 -23.72 11.83
C VAL A 604 -16.87 -24.73 12.00
N GLY A 605 -17.18 -25.98 12.37
CA GLY A 605 -16.15 -27.01 12.51
C GLY A 605 -15.40 -27.31 11.21
N LEU A 606 -16.10 -27.31 10.07
CA LEU A 606 -15.48 -27.45 8.74
C LEU A 606 -14.58 -26.25 8.41
N ALA A 607 -15.04 -25.03 8.70
CA ALA A 607 -14.29 -23.80 8.44
C ALA A 607 -13.02 -23.70 9.32
N GLU A 608 -13.13 -24.04 10.60
CA GLU A 608 -11.99 -24.08 11.53
C GLU A 608 -10.96 -25.15 11.12
N LYS A 609 -11.44 -26.30 10.62
CA LYS A 609 -10.54 -27.32 10.08
C LYS A 609 -9.84 -26.83 8.81
N LEU A 610 -10.55 -26.17 7.92
CA LEU A 610 -9.98 -25.53 6.73
C LEU A 610 -8.92 -24.49 7.13
N GLN A 611 -9.21 -23.58 8.06
CA GLN A 611 -8.25 -22.60 8.56
C GLN A 611 -7.00 -23.26 9.15
N THR A 612 -7.18 -24.34 9.91
CA THR A 612 -6.05 -25.13 10.44
C THR A 612 -5.21 -25.71 9.31
N ASP A 613 -5.83 -26.32 8.31
CA ASP A 613 -5.14 -26.88 7.15
C ASP A 613 -4.39 -25.80 6.34
N LEU A 614 -4.95 -24.58 6.21
CA LEU A 614 -4.30 -23.44 5.55
C LEU A 614 -3.03 -23.00 6.30
N ARG A 615 -3.12 -22.90 7.63
CA ARG A 615 -1.99 -22.53 8.49
C ARG A 615 -0.89 -23.59 8.45
N GLU A 616 -1.25 -24.86 8.62
CA GLU A 616 -0.32 -25.99 8.52
C GLU A 616 0.39 -26.00 7.15
N PHE A 617 -0.36 -25.85 6.05
CA PHE A 617 0.23 -25.81 4.71
C PHE A 617 1.19 -24.62 4.53
N SER A 618 0.81 -23.44 5.03
CA SER A 618 1.67 -22.26 5.04
C SER A 618 2.97 -22.53 5.81
N ASP A 619 2.89 -23.09 7.01
CA ASP A 619 4.03 -23.33 7.90
C ASP A 619 5.02 -24.36 7.35
N GLU A 620 4.56 -25.30 6.53
CA GLU A 620 5.43 -26.28 5.86
C GLU A 620 6.36 -25.66 4.80
N ILE A 621 6.03 -24.50 4.23
CA ILE A 621 6.81 -23.87 3.15
C ILE A 621 8.08 -23.24 3.73
N ASN A 622 9.26 -23.76 3.40
CA ASN A 622 10.54 -23.27 3.93
C ASN A 622 11.14 -22.13 3.07
N LEU A 623 10.69 -20.88 3.24
CA LEU A 623 11.24 -19.74 2.48
C LEU A 623 12.75 -19.56 2.68
N GLY A 624 13.30 -19.95 3.83
CA GLY A 624 14.74 -19.89 4.11
C GLY A 624 15.59 -20.67 3.11
N PHE A 625 15.03 -21.72 2.48
CA PHE A 625 15.66 -22.50 1.41
C PHE A 625 16.10 -21.67 0.20
N LEU A 626 15.34 -20.61 -0.12
CA LEU A 626 15.57 -19.77 -1.31
C LEU A 626 16.43 -18.53 -0.99
N TYR A 627 16.79 -18.33 0.29
CA TYR A 627 17.49 -17.15 0.77
C TYR A 627 19.00 -17.34 0.77
N ASP A 628 19.73 -16.41 0.16
CA ASP A 628 21.19 -16.35 0.22
C ASP A 628 21.63 -15.45 1.40
N PRO A 629 22.19 -15.99 2.49
CA PRO A 629 22.56 -15.21 3.67
C PRO A 629 23.77 -14.31 3.44
N VAL A 630 24.60 -14.59 2.43
CA VAL A 630 25.78 -13.77 2.10
C VAL A 630 25.33 -12.52 1.35
N ARG A 631 24.48 -12.69 0.33
CA ARG A 631 23.92 -11.57 -0.46
C ARG A 631 22.77 -10.87 0.26
N ARG A 632 22.14 -11.55 1.22
CA ARG A 632 20.93 -11.12 1.94
C ARG A 632 19.73 -10.92 1.02
N LEU A 633 19.63 -11.72 -0.04
CA LEU A 633 18.60 -11.64 -1.06
C LEU A 633 18.05 -13.02 -1.37
N PHE A 634 16.83 -13.08 -1.89
CA PHE A 634 16.28 -14.30 -2.44
C PHE A 634 16.85 -14.57 -3.82
N SER A 635 17.23 -15.82 -4.09
CA SER A 635 17.37 -16.32 -5.46
C SER A 635 16.04 -16.17 -6.19
N VAL A 636 16.06 -16.06 -7.53
CA VAL A 636 14.82 -16.07 -8.31
C VAL A 636 14.03 -17.37 -8.11
N GLY A 637 14.74 -18.48 -7.98
CA GLY A 637 14.17 -19.76 -7.63
C GLY A 637 15.20 -20.90 -7.63
N HIS A 638 14.69 -22.12 -7.64
CA HIS A 638 15.44 -23.37 -7.57
C HIS A 638 14.94 -24.36 -8.62
N ASN A 639 15.85 -24.91 -9.41
CA ASN A 639 15.55 -26.03 -10.30
C ASN A 639 15.76 -27.35 -9.55
N VAL A 640 14.66 -28.05 -9.29
CA VAL A 640 14.62 -29.30 -8.52
C VAL A 640 15.31 -30.44 -9.29
N SER A 641 15.22 -30.43 -10.61
CA SER A 641 15.77 -31.50 -11.46
C SER A 641 17.29 -31.46 -11.52
N THR A 642 17.89 -30.26 -11.50
CA THR A 642 19.35 -30.07 -11.46
C THR A 642 19.87 -29.80 -10.05
N ASN A 643 18.97 -29.74 -9.06
CA ASN A 643 19.23 -29.36 -7.68
C ASN A 643 20.10 -28.08 -7.55
N GLN A 644 19.72 -27.03 -8.27
CA GLN A 644 20.51 -25.81 -8.37
C GLN A 644 19.64 -24.56 -8.15
N LEU A 645 20.08 -23.68 -7.25
CA LEU A 645 19.56 -22.32 -7.12
C LEU A 645 20.00 -21.48 -8.32
N ASP A 646 19.11 -20.62 -8.80
CA ASP A 646 19.46 -19.64 -9.82
C ASP A 646 20.57 -18.69 -9.36
N SER A 647 21.36 -18.22 -10.33
CA SER A 647 22.40 -17.21 -10.09
C SER A 647 21.87 -15.77 -10.12
N SER A 648 20.58 -15.60 -10.41
CA SER A 648 19.87 -14.32 -10.42
C SER A 648 19.10 -14.14 -9.11
N TYR A 649 18.95 -12.89 -8.67
CA TYR A 649 18.37 -12.56 -7.37
C TYR A 649 17.33 -11.44 -7.51
N TYR A 650 16.33 -11.46 -6.65
CA TYR A 650 15.39 -10.34 -6.50
C TYR A 650 16.02 -9.25 -5.65
N ASP A 651 16.53 -8.21 -6.29
CA ASP A 651 17.30 -7.16 -5.65
C ASP A 651 16.61 -5.79 -5.62
N LEU A 652 15.44 -5.60 -6.26
CA LEU A 652 14.76 -4.30 -6.32
C LEU A 652 13.58 -4.20 -5.34
N LEU A 653 13.44 -3.03 -4.70
CA LEU A 653 12.27 -2.74 -3.85
C LEU A 653 10.98 -2.49 -4.67
N ALA A 654 11.11 -1.95 -5.88
CA ALA A 654 10.00 -1.80 -6.82
C ALA A 654 9.86 -3.08 -7.66
N SER A 655 9.35 -4.14 -7.03
CA SER A 655 9.05 -5.43 -7.63
C SER A 655 7.91 -6.10 -6.86
N GLU A 656 7.19 -6.98 -7.55
CA GLU A 656 6.24 -7.92 -7.00
C GLU A 656 6.85 -8.79 -5.88
N SER A 657 8.14 -9.12 -6.00
CA SER A 657 8.85 -9.98 -5.06
C SER A 657 8.94 -9.42 -3.64
N ARG A 658 8.76 -8.10 -3.49
CA ARG A 658 8.75 -7.45 -2.17
C ARG A 658 7.67 -8.00 -1.25
N LEU A 659 6.57 -8.53 -1.80
CA LEU A 659 5.53 -9.15 -0.99
C LEU A 659 6.07 -10.42 -0.31
N GLY A 660 6.74 -11.29 -1.07
CA GLY A 660 7.42 -12.47 -0.54
C GLY A 660 8.50 -12.10 0.48
N SER A 661 9.29 -11.05 0.21
CA SER A 661 10.25 -10.50 1.17
C SER A 661 9.59 -10.06 2.49
N PHE A 662 8.45 -9.37 2.41
CA PHE A 662 7.72 -8.89 3.57
C PHE A 662 7.17 -10.06 4.40
N VAL A 663 6.56 -11.05 3.74
CA VAL A 663 6.03 -12.26 4.40
C VAL A 663 7.14 -13.06 5.08
N ALA A 664 8.26 -13.30 4.40
CA ALA A 664 9.38 -14.05 4.95
C ALA A 664 9.94 -13.39 6.23
N ILE A 665 10.05 -12.06 6.23
CA ILE A 665 10.50 -11.30 7.41
C ILE A 665 9.45 -11.35 8.52
N ALA A 666 8.17 -11.20 8.18
CA ALA A 666 7.08 -11.22 9.16
C ALA A 666 6.94 -12.57 9.85
N ARG A 667 7.16 -13.67 9.11
CA ARG A 667 7.16 -15.04 9.65
C ARG A 667 8.43 -15.37 10.44
N GLY A 668 9.53 -14.64 10.18
CA GLY A 668 10.81 -14.82 10.85
C GLY A 668 11.76 -15.80 10.15
N ASP A 669 11.48 -16.18 8.90
CA ASP A 669 12.35 -17.08 8.13
C ASP A 669 13.65 -16.41 7.69
N VAL A 670 13.58 -15.10 7.43
CA VAL A 670 14.71 -14.28 6.99
C VAL A 670 14.81 -13.02 7.83
N PRO A 671 16.02 -12.48 8.02
CA PRO A 671 16.23 -11.37 8.93
C PRO A 671 15.87 -10.03 8.25
N VAL A 672 15.59 -8.98 9.05
CA VAL A 672 15.10 -7.67 8.58
C VAL A 672 16.08 -6.99 7.61
N GLU A 673 17.37 -7.31 7.70
CA GLU A 673 18.43 -6.83 6.81
C GLU A 673 18.13 -7.13 5.34
N HIS A 674 17.36 -8.18 5.04
CA HIS A 674 16.90 -8.48 3.69
C HIS A 674 16.14 -7.29 3.06
N TRP A 675 15.22 -6.67 3.80
CA TRP A 675 14.45 -5.51 3.32
C TRP A 675 15.35 -4.31 3.02
N LEU A 676 16.42 -4.15 3.82
CA LEU A 676 17.38 -3.07 3.65
C LEU A 676 18.29 -3.30 2.43
N ALA A 677 18.62 -4.56 2.14
CA ALA A 677 19.45 -4.98 1.01
C ALA A 677 18.79 -4.75 -0.37
N LEU A 678 17.45 -4.64 -0.43
CA LEU A 678 16.74 -4.30 -1.67
C LEU A 678 17.12 -2.90 -2.17
N ASN A 679 17.66 -2.84 -3.38
CA ASN A 679 18.04 -1.65 -4.12
C ASN A 679 16.85 -0.72 -4.38
N ARG A 680 17.15 0.59 -4.40
CA ARG A 680 16.17 1.67 -4.59
C ARG A 680 16.63 2.64 -5.69
N PRO A 681 16.78 2.17 -6.94
CA PRO A 681 17.23 3.03 -8.03
C PRO A 681 16.20 4.14 -8.30
N TYR A 682 16.63 5.40 -8.35
CA TYR A 682 15.75 6.53 -8.63
C TYR A 682 16.07 7.18 -9.98
N SER A 683 15.01 7.65 -10.63
CA SER A 683 15.08 8.54 -11.78
C SER A 683 14.13 9.73 -11.61
N SER A 684 14.28 10.72 -12.48
CA SER A 684 13.33 11.82 -12.60
C SER A 684 12.80 11.91 -14.02
N HIS A 685 11.47 12.00 -14.15
CA HIS A 685 10.81 12.18 -15.43
C HIS A 685 9.79 13.32 -15.33
N GLY A 686 10.09 14.44 -15.99
CA GLY A 686 9.28 15.65 -15.90
C GLY A 686 9.14 16.15 -14.46
N GLN A 687 7.94 15.98 -13.90
CA GLN A 687 7.61 16.40 -12.53
C GLN A 687 7.70 15.24 -11.52
N HIS A 688 7.89 14.01 -11.97
CA HIS A 688 7.79 12.79 -11.16
C HIS A 688 9.17 12.33 -10.67
N ARG A 689 9.24 11.89 -9.40
CA ARG A 689 10.39 11.14 -8.87
C ARG A 689 10.03 9.66 -8.88
N VAL A 690 10.77 8.88 -9.63
CA VAL A 690 10.41 7.51 -9.96
C VAL A 690 11.36 6.56 -9.27
N LEU A 691 10.80 5.63 -8.50
CA LEU A 691 11.53 4.43 -8.06
C LEU A 691 11.47 3.43 -9.22
N LEU A 692 12.61 3.12 -9.82
CA LEU A 692 12.66 2.28 -11.01
C LEU A 692 12.46 0.81 -10.64
N SER A 693 11.67 0.11 -11.44
CA SER A 693 11.57 -1.35 -11.45
C SER A 693 12.40 -1.92 -12.59
N TRP A 694 12.40 -3.26 -12.75
CA TRP A 694 13.24 -3.87 -13.77
C TRP A 694 12.64 -3.68 -15.16
N THR A 695 11.36 -4.00 -15.31
CA THR A 695 10.67 -3.97 -16.60
C THR A 695 9.75 -2.76 -16.77
N GLY A 696 9.41 -2.04 -15.70
CA GLY A 696 8.53 -0.87 -15.75
C GLY A 696 7.06 -1.25 -15.93
N THR A 697 6.69 -2.48 -15.55
CA THR A 697 5.31 -2.99 -15.65
C THR A 697 4.49 -2.42 -14.50
N MET A 698 3.16 -2.39 -14.65
CA MET A 698 2.30 -1.90 -13.56
C MET A 698 2.20 -2.93 -12.41
N PHE A 699 2.23 -4.21 -12.76
CA PHE A 699 2.21 -5.34 -11.84
C PHE A 699 3.31 -5.27 -10.78
N GLU A 700 4.57 -5.00 -11.17
CA GLU A 700 5.73 -4.85 -10.26
C GLU A 700 5.46 -3.88 -9.10
N TYR A 701 4.64 -2.85 -9.32
CA TYR A 701 4.30 -1.85 -8.31
C TYR A 701 3.02 -2.19 -7.55
N LEU A 702 1.98 -2.61 -8.27
CA LEU A 702 0.61 -2.60 -7.76
C LEU A 702 0.11 -3.95 -7.28
N MET A 703 0.60 -5.08 -7.79
CA MET A 703 0.15 -6.40 -7.31
C MET A 703 0.37 -6.57 -5.80
N PRO A 704 1.52 -6.17 -5.21
CA PRO A 704 1.69 -6.27 -3.76
C PRO A 704 0.62 -5.51 -2.97
N LEU A 705 -0.02 -4.48 -3.54
CA LEU A 705 -1.07 -3.71 -2.84
C LEU A 705 -2.36 -4.48 -2.62
N LEU A 706 -2.56 -5.61 -3.31
CA LEU A 706 -3.69 -6.50 -3.07
C LEU A 706 -3.64 -7.06 -1.64
N LEU A 707 -2.44 -7.42 -1.16
CA LEU A 707 -2.24 -8.14 0.09
C LEU A 707 -1.37 -7.38 1.11
N GLN A 708 -0.70 -6.30 0.69
CA GLN A 708 0.17 -5.47 1.53
C GLN A 708 -0.37 -4.04 1.65
N ARG A 709 -0.65 -3.63 2.89
CA ARG A 709 -1.02 -2.25 3.20
C ARG A 709 0.16 -1.30 2.93
N THR A 710 -0.11 -0.24 2.18
CA THR A 710 0.84 0.86 1.97
C THR A 710 0.54 2.04 2.88
N PHE A 711 1.59 2.63 3.46
CA PHE A 711 1.48 3.75 4.38
C PHE A 711 1.53 5.09 3.63
N PRO A 712 0.56 6.01 3.83
CA PRO A 712 0.54 7.30 3.13
C PRO A 712 1.82 8.10 3.34
N ASN A 713 2.29 8.77 2.27
CA ASN A 713 3.54 9.54 2.24
C ASN A 713 4.82 8.72 2.46
N SER A 714 4.75 7.38 2.39
CA SER A 714 5.93 6.54 2.34
C SER A 714 6.54 6.50 0.93
N LEU A 715 7.77 5.98 0.84
CA LEU A 715 8.42 5.74 -0.45
C LEU A 715 7.55 4.86 -1.37
N LEU A 716 6.97 3.78 -0.86
CA LEU A 716 6.15 2.85 -1.65
C LEU A 716 4.81 3.47 -2.06
N ASP A 717 4.18 4.27 -1.19
CA ASP A 717 2.99 5.07 -1.55
C ASP A 717 3.28 6.04 -2.68
N GLN A 718 4.44 6.71 -2.61
CA GLN A 718 4.85 7.59 -3.70
C GLN A 718 5.16 6.78 -4.98
N ALA A 719 5.93 5.70 -4.89
CA ALA A 719 6.31 4.89 -6.05
C ALA A 719 5.08 4.36 -6.83
N THR A 720 4.10 3.82 -6.12
CA THR A 720 2.87 3.27 -6.72
C THR A 720 2.01 4.34 -7.39
N ARG A 721 1.86 5.52 -6.78
CA ARG A 721 1.13 6.65 -7.37
C ARG A 721 1.84 7.24 -8.58
N GLU A 722 3.15 7.43 -8.49
CA GLU A 722 3.96 7.96 -9.60
C GLU A 722 3.96 6.97 -10.78
N ALA A 723 4.01 5.66 -10.52
CA ALA A 723 3.88 4.62 -11.54
C ALA A 723 2.53 4.70 -12.27
N ALA A 724 1.41 4.76 -11.53
CA ALA A 724 0.08 4.92 -12.12
C ALA A 724 -0.05 6.22 -12.93
N ALA A 725 0.47 7.34 -12.42
CA ALA A 725 0.42 8.62 -13.11
C ALA A 725 1.25 8.63 -14.41
N LEU A 726 2.42 7.96 -14.42
CA LEU A 726 3.26 7.84 -15.60
C LEU A 726 2.66 6.89 -16.64
N GLN A 727 2.02 5.79 -16.22
CA GLN A 727 1.23 4.92 -17.09
C GLN A 727 0.10 5.67 -17.80
N VAL A 728 -0.68 6.47 -17.05
CA VAL A 728 -1.73 7.33 -17.62
C VAL A 728 -1.14 8.35 -18.60
N SER A 729 -0.02 8.97 -18.24
CA SER A 729 0.64 9.98 -19.08
C SER A 729 1.21 9.37 -20.36
N TYR A 730 1.77 8.17 -20.29
CA TYR A 730 2.31 7.44 -21.42
C TYR A 730 1.20 7.01 -22.39
N GLY A 731 0.10 6.44 -21.88
CA GLY A 731 -1.07 6.10 -22.69
C GLY A 731 -1.64 7.32 -23.42
N ARG A 732 -1.73 8.48 -22.73
CA ARG A 732 -2.15 9.75 -23.36
C ARG A 732 -1.17 10.21 -24.45
N ALA A 733 0.14 10.16 -24.20
CA ALA A 733 1.16 10.56 -25.16
C ALA A 733 1.14 9.70 -26.43
N ARG A 734 0.83 8.40 -26.29
CA ARG A 734 0.71 7.46 -27.41
C ARG A 734 -0.70 7.42 -28.04
N GLY A 735 -1.66 8.12 -27.47
CA GLY A 735 -3.04 8.13 -27.96
C GLY A 735 -3.78 6.80 -27.75
N VAL A 736 -3.38 5.96 -26.79
CA VAL A 736 -3.98 4.64 -26.48
C VAL A 736 -4.51 4.60 -25.03
N PRO A 737 -5.35 3.62 -24.64
CA PRO A 737 -5.64 3.38 -23.23
C PRO A 737 -4.36 3.08 -22.43
N TRP A 738 -4.41 3.10 -21.10
CA TRP A 738 -3.26 2.77 -20.24
C TRP A 738 -3.50 1.44 -19.50
N GLY A 739 -2.46 0.87 -18.91
CA GLY A 739 -2.48 -0.50 -18.38
C GLY A 739 -1.39 -1.38 -18.97
N ILE A 740 -0.16 -0.88 -19.11
CA ILE A 740 0.93 -1.66 -19.73
C ILE A 740 1.58 -2.52 -18.66
N SER A 741 1.55 -3.83 -18.86
CA SER A 741 2.13 -4.83 -17.96
C SER A 741 2.36 -6.14 -18.73
N GLU A 742 2.98 -7.11 -18.08
CA GLU A 742 3.07 -8.51 -18.50
C GLU A 742 1.71 -9.02 -18.94
N SER A 743 1.65 -9.54 -20.16
CA SER A 743 0.41 -10.04 -20.77
C SER A 743 0.71 -10.87 -22.01
N ALA A 744 -0.31 -11.58 -22.50
CA ALA A 744 -0.23 -12.12 -23.86
C ALA A 744 -0.38 -11.03 -24.93
N TYR A 745 0.22 -11.24 -26.09
CA TYR A 745 0.22 -10.31 -27.22
C TYR A 745 -0.12 -11.02 -28.52
N ALA A 746 -0.26 -10.26 -29.62
CA ALA A 746 -0.86 -10.76 -30.86
C ALA A 746 0.03 -11.74 -31.68
N ASP A 747 1.16 -12.19 -31.13
CA ASP A 747 1.99 -13.23 -31.72
C ASP A 747 1.42 -14.60 -31.37
N LEU A 748 1.38 -15.46 -32.39
CA LEU A 748 0.92 -16.83 -32.28
C LEU A 748 2.10 -17.77 -32.54
N ASP A 749 2.22 -18.84 -31.76
CA ASP A 749 3.13 -19.92 -32.09
C ASP A 749 2.55 -20.86 -33.18
N ILE A 750 3.30 -21.94 -33.46
CA ILE A 750 2.93 -22.98 -34.43
C ILE A 750 1.58 -23.62 -34.09
N ASN A 751 1.21 -23.67 -32.81
CA ASN A 751 -0.05 -24.24 -32.31
C ASN A 751 -1.18 -23.19 -32.26
N LYS A 752 -0.94 -21.97 -32.76
CA LYS A 752 -1.86 -20.84 -32.69
C LYS A 752 -2.20 -20.40 -31.26
N THR A 753 -1.26 -20.58 -30.33
CA THR A 753 -1.38 -20.06 -28.95
C THR A 753 -0.73 -18.69 -28.86
N TYR A 754 -1.42 -17.74 -28.22
CA TYR A 754 -0.86 -16.42 -27.98
C TYR A 754 0.40 -16.49 -27.11
N GLN A 755 1.42 -15.74 -27.48
CA GLN A 755 2.67 -15.67 -26.74
C GLN A 755 2.58 -14.66 -25.58
N TYR A 756 3.40 -14.85 -24.55
CA TYR A 756 3.40 -14.04 -23.32
C TYR A 756 4.77 -13.39 -23.08
N LYS A 757 4.79 -12.11 -22.70
CA LYS A 757 6.02 -11.43 -22.25
C LYS A 757 5.71 -10.20 -21.38
N ALA A 758 6.75 -9.65 -20.76
CA ALA A 758 6.67 -8.41 -20.01
C ALA A 758 6.69 -7.15 -20.92
N PHE A 759 5.70 -6.27 -20.72
CA PHE A 759 5.62 -4.95 -21.33
C PHE A 759 5.63 -3.88 -20.25
N GLY A 760 6.42 -2.82 -20.44
CA GLY A 760 6.50 -1.76 -19.44
C GLY A 760 6.63 -0.38 -20.05
N VAL A 761 6.47 0.62 -19.21
CA VAL A 761 6.66 2.03 -19.60
C VAL A 761 8.16 2.35 -19.51
N PRO A 762 8.77 2.90 -20.58
CA PRO A 762 10.20 3.23 -20.60
C PRO A 762 10.67 4.15 -19.47
N TRP A 763 9.75 4.94 -18.91
CA TRP A 763 10.02 5.88 -17.83
C TRP A 763 10.07 5.24 -16.44
N LEU A 764 9.66 3.97 -16.33
CA LEU A 764 9.55 3.21 -15.08
C LEU A 764 10.57 2.08 -14.98
N GLY A 765 11.00 1.50 -16.10
CA GLY A 765 11.89 0.33 -16.13
C GLY A 765 13.35 0.66 -16.42
N LEU A 766 14.24 -0.22 -15.97
CA LEU A 766 15.67 -0.20 -16.30
C LEU A 766 15.98 -0.96 -17.61
N LYS A 767 15.12 -1.90 -18.02
CA LYS A 767 15.25 -2.66 -19.27
C LYS A 767 15.23 -1.72 -20.49
N ARG A 768 16.11 -1.97 -21.46
CA ARG A 768 16.14 -1.24 -22.75
C ARG A 768 15.08 -1.78 -23.72
N GLY A 769 14.63 -0.94 -24.65
CA GLY A 769 13.67 -1.33 -25.70
C GLY A 769 12.20 -1.39 -25.24
N LEU A 770 11.87 -0.85 -24.08
CA LEU A 770 10.49 -0.82 -23.57
C LEU A 770 9.54 0.04 -24.42
N ASP A 771 10.06 0.87 -25.31
CA ASP A 771 9.30 1.75 -26.20
C ASP A 771 8.95 1.12 -27.56
N GLU A 772 9.47 -0.08 -27.83
CA GLU A 772 9.30 -0.83 -29.08
C GLU A 772 7.91 -1.45 -29.21
N ASP A 773 7.39 -2.00 -28.10
CA ASP A 773 6.08 -2.65 -28.04
C ASP A 773 5.05 -1.75 -27.31
N LEU A 774 3.79 -1.80 -27.76
CA LEU A 774 2.68 -1.07 -27.14
C LEU A 774 1.48 -1.99 -26.94
N VAL A 775 1.52 -2.79 -25.87
CA VAL A 775 0.44 -3.71 -25.48
C VAL A 775 -0.21 -3.21 -24.19
N VAL A 776 -1.54 -3.17 -24.18
CA VAL A 776 -2.33 -2.70 -23.02
C VAL A 776 -3.19 -3.84 -22.48
N ALA A 777 -3.01 -4.15 -21.20
CA ALA A 777 -3.73 -5.18 -20.47
C ALA A 777 -4.72 -4.54 -19.47
N PRO A 778 -6.03 -4.83 -19.56
CA PRO A 778 -7.03 -4.22 -18.69
C PRO A 778 -6.80 -4.48 -17.19
N TYR A 779 -6.37 -5.69 -16.81
CA TYR A 779 -6.14 -6.06 -15.41
C TYR A 779 -5.16 -5.11 -14.72
N ALA A 780 -4.12 -4.70 -15.44
CA ALA A 780 -3.10 -3.79 -14.93
C ALA A 780 -3.74 -2.46 -14.52
N ALA A 781 -4.64 -1.90 -15.35
CA ALA A 781 -5.38 -0.70 -15.00
C ALA A 781 -6.33 -0.91 -13.81
N ILE A 782 -6.93 -2.10 -13.67
CA ILE A 782 -7.83 -2.44 -12.55
C ILE A 782 -7.08 -2.45 -11.22
N LEU A 783 -5.83 -2.92 -11.17
CA LEU A 783 -4.98 -2.86 -9.95
C LEU A 783 -4.85 -1.44 -9.35
N ALA A 784 -5.05 -0.40 -10.17
CA ALA A 784 -4.98 0.98 -9.73
C ALA A 784 -6.32 1.52 -9.18
N VAL A 785 -7.39 0.71 -9.06
CA VAL A 785 -8.71 1.13 -8.53
C VAL A 785 -8.58 1.79 -7.15
N CYS A 786 -7.78 1.20 -6.26
CA CYS A 786 -7.59 1.72 -4.89
C CYS A 786 -6.78 3.02 -4.85
N LEU A 787 -6.09 3.37 -5.95
CA LEU A 787 -5.25 4.56 -6.05
C LEU A 787 -5.96 5.70 -6.79
N GLU A 788 -6.49 5.43 -7.99
CA GLU A 788 -7.02 6.43 -8.94
C GLU A 788 -8.34 5.95 -9.58
N PRO A 789 -9.41 5.70 -8.80
CA PRO A 789 -10.61 4.98 -9.25
C PRO A 789 -11.31 5.62 -10.45
N LYS A 790 -11.38 6.96 -10.51
CA LYS A 790 -11.98 7.66 -11.66
C LYS A 790 -11.17 7.56 -12.94
N ALA A 791 -9.84 7.55 -12.83
CA ALA A 791 -8.97 7.38 -13.99
C ALA A 791 -9.11 5.97 -14.56
N VAL A 792 -9.26 4.97 -13.68
CA VAL A 792 -9.51 3.58 -14.06
C VAL A 792 -10.84 3.47 -14.79
N ILE A 793 -11.96 3.96 -14.22
CA ILE A 793 -13.27 3.86 -14.88
C ILE A 793 -13.29 4.53 -16.25
N LYS A 794 -12.70 5.72 -16.38
CA LYS A 794 -12.58 6.39 -17.68
C LYS A 794 -11.81 5.54 -18.69
N ASN A 795 -10.79 4.82 -18.25
CA ASN A 795 -9.98 3.94 -19.07
C ASN A 795 -10.71 2.65 -19.45
N LEU A 796 -11.35 1.99 -18.48
CA LEU A 796 -12.18 0.81 -18.69
C LEU A 796 -13.30 1.09 -19.69
N ASN A 797 -14.03 2.21 -19.55
CA ASN A 797 -15.03 2.64 -20.54
C ASN A 797 -14.47 2.86 -21.94
N ARG A 798 -13.17 3.16 -22.07
CA ARG A 798 -12.50 3.26 -23.37
C ARG A 798 -12.14 1.86 -23.90
N LEU A 799 -11.66 0.96 -23.04
CA LEU A 799 -11.37 -0.44 -23.39
C LEU A 799 -12.64 -1.22 -23.76
N THR A 800 -13.76 -1.00 -23.05
CA THR A 800 -15.08 -1.58 -23.41
C THR A 800 -15.50 -1.16 -24.83
N ARG A 801 -15.34 0.12 -25.17
CA ARG A 801 -15.66 0.64 -26.51
C ARG A 801 -14.76 0.09 -27.62
N LEU A 802 -13.58 -0.40 -27.26
CA LEU A 802 -12.68 -1.11 -28.18
C LEU A 802 -13.03 -2.61 -28.28
N GLY A 803 -14.04 -3.10 -27.55
CA GLY A 803 -14.51 -4.49 -27.63
C GLY A 803 -13.76 -5.47 -26.73
N LEU A 804 -13.03 -4.99 -25.70
CA LEU A 804 -12.29 -5.89 -24.81
C LEU A 804 -13.15 -6.55 -23.71
N LEU A 805 -14.31 -5.99 -23.35
CA LEU A 805 -15.18 -6.58 -22.33
C LEU A 805 -16.07 -7.67 -22.97
N ASN A 806 -16.09 -8.85 -22.39
CA ASN A 806 -16.88 -9.99 -22.88
C ASN A 806 -17.29 -10.91 -21.70
N ASP A 807 -17.61 -12.16 -21.97
CA ASP A 807 -18.27 -13.10 -21.06
C ASP A 807 -17.53 -13.35 -19.74
N TYR A 808 -16.21 -13.51 -19.78
CA TYR A 808 -15.34 -13.73 -18.62
C TYR A 808 -14.69 -12.43 -18.11
N GLY A 809 -15.33 -11.29 -18.33
CA GLY A 809 -14.76 -9.98 -18.03
C GLY A 809 -13.91 -9.46 -19.20
N TYR A 810 -12.84 -8.74 -18.89
CA TYR A 810 -11.95 -8.21 -19.92
C TYR A 810 -11.06 -9.30 -20.51
N PHE A 811 -10.95 -9.32 -21.84
CA PHE A 811 -9.89 -10.03 -22.55
C PHE A 811 -8.51 -9.56 -22.08
N GLU A 812 -7.56 -10.46 -22.24
CA GLU A 812 -6.18 -10.38 -21.77
C GLU A 812 -5.48 -9.05 -22.12
N ALA A 813 -5.49 -8.68 -23.40
CA ALA A 813 -4.83 -7.46 -23.85
C ALA A 813 -5.33 -6.97 -25.22
N ILE A 814 -4.86 -5.79 -25.60
CA ILE A 814 -4.89 -5.27 -26.96
C ILE A 814 -3.49 -4.82 -27.37
N ASP A 815 -3.01 -5.31 -28.51
CA ASP A 815 -1.70 -5.01 -29.07
C ASP A 815 -1.81 -3.90 -30.12
N PHE A 816 -1.27 -2.72 -29.80
CA PHE A 816 -1.22 -1.55 -30.68
C PHE A 816 0.05 -1.49 -31.54
N THR A 817 1.00 -2.40 -31.33
CA THR A 817 2.27 -2.48 -32.08
C THR A 817 2.00 -2.87 -33.52
N ARG A 818 1.06 -3.80 -33.72
CA ARG A 818 0.66 -4.31 -35.03
C ARG A 818 -0.53 -3.51 -35.56
N ARG A 819 -0.27 -2.47 -36.35
CA ARG A 819 -1.29 -1.79 -37.17
C ARG A 819 -1.27 -2.38 -38.58
N PRO A 820 -2.27 -3.19 -38.98
CA PRO A 820 -2.24 -3.85 -40.27
C PRO A 820 -2.25 -2.85 -41.44
N ARG A 821 -3.01 -1.74 -41.31
CA ARG A 821 -3.12 -0.63 -42.28
C ARG A 821 -3.69 0.65 -41.61
N ALA A 822 -3.67 1.80 -42.30
CA ALA A 822 -4.19 3.08 -41.82
C ALA A 822 -5.73 3.13 -41.69
N ASP A 823 -6.42 2.18 -42.33
CA ASP A 823 -7.88 1.96 -42.35
C ASP A 823 -8.34 0.77 -41.47
N ALA A 824 -7.41 0.10 -40.78
CA ALA A 824 -7.70 -1.04 -39.91
C ALA A 824 -8.04 -0.63 -38.46
N ASP A 825 -8.59 -1.59 -37.70
CA ASP A 825 -8.83 -1.43 -36.26
C ASP A 825 -7.57 -0.93 -35.52
N PRO A 826 -7.73 -0.12 -34.46
CA PRO A 826 -6.62 0.60 -33.84
C PRO A 826 -5.55 -0.32 -33.21
N GLY A 827 -5.87 -1.58 -32.94
CA GLY A 827 -4.96 -2.63 -32.45
C GLY A 827 -5.60 -4.03 -32.54
N VAL A 828 -4.82 -5.08 -32.28
CA VAL A 828 -5.27 -6.48 -32.32
C VAL A 828 -5.66 -6.94 -30.91
N ILE A 829 -6.92 -7.35 -30.72
CA ILE A 829 -7.40 -7.88 -29.43
C ILE A 829 -6.86 -9.30 -29.23
N VAL A 830 -6.23 -9.53 -28.09
CA VAL A 830 -5.77 -10.85 -27.63
C VAL A 830 -6.94 -11.51 -26.92
N ARG A 831 -7.66 -12.37 -27.65
CA ARG A 831 -8.86 -13.04 -27.15
C ARG A 831 -8.49 -14.23 -26.28
N ALA A 832 -7.94 -13.96 -25.11
CA ALA A 832 -7.65 -14.94 -24.08
C ALA A 832 -8.01 -14.37 -22.71
N TYR A 833 -8.02 -15.24 -21.70
CA TYR A 833 -8.18 -14.89 -20.30
C TYR A 833 -7.13 -15.67 -19.51
N MET A 834 -6.44 -15.02 -18.58
CA MET A 834 -5.50 -15.67 -17.68
C MET A 834 -6.04 -15.69 -16.26
N ALA A 835 -5.93 -16.83 -15.57
CA ALA A 835 -6.46 -16.98 -14.23
C ALA A 835 -5.92 -15.94 -13.25
N HIS A 836 -4.60 -15.70 -13.23
CA HIS A 836 -4.00 -14.70 -12.35
C HIS A 836 -4.44 -13.28 -12.68
N HIS A 837 -4.62 -12.91 -13.95
CA HIS A 837 -5.13 -11.57 -14.31
C HIS A 837 -6.60 -11.39 -13.93
N GLN A 838 -7.44 -12.42 -14.08
CA GLN A 838 -8.82 -12.40 -13.59
C GLN A 838 -8.87 -12.34 -12.07
N GLY A 839 -8.05 -13.13 -11.38
CA GLY A 839 -8.02 -13.19 -9.92
C GLY A 839 -7.47 -11.91 -9.28
N MET A 840 -6.54 -11.20 -9.92
CA MET A 840 -6.09 -9.87 -9.48
C MET A 840 -7.12 -8.75 -9.73
N ALA A 841 -8.10 -8.98 -10.62
CA ALA A 841 -9.10 -7.99 -10.98
C ALA A 841 -10.34 -8.04 -10.07
N LEU A 842 -10.62 -9.19 -9.44
CA LEU A 842 -11.60 -9.35 -8.36
C LEU A 842 -11.06 -8.77 -7.06
#